data_AF-A0A926SWD2-F1
#
_entry.id   AF-A0A926SWD2-F1
#
_cell.length_a   1.000
_cell.length_b   1.000
_cell.length_c   1.000
_cell.angle_alpha   90.00
_cell.angle_beta   90.00
_cell.angle_gamma   90.00
#
_symmetry.space_group_name_H-M   'P 1'
#
loop_
_entity.id
_entity.type
_entity.pdbx_description
1 polymer ?
#
loop_
_entity_poly.entity_id
_entity_poly.type
_entity_poly.pdbx_seq_one_letter_code
_entity_poly.pdbx_strand_id
1 'polypeptide(L)'
;MRSFKLTAALLVLGATVYSTKADARRAPNHKSSLLKEATSQSPSLVAQNARKCPKDRIPVTVNAPGGQSPSYAGKLNPNVDPGTRCIFFKDVSFDGRLQRSRPRQTWLIIHGWRNDSEDGKTVRLAKEIAKQKPEDRVLILDWGQAAKNEGETNIPVLNVNLGNYYATSWIRPVAEVAVQELRKRGIDNKEASENLNLVGHSLGSMLAAEIGAVYLGLDPKGNRVSNEGVRVNRIIALDPPSELNVDIFANIGGYDVDGRTPAYTAAEGKKPRVLHPEAVDSPKKFRDVSRFSRAFVGSRSVAGNQEFASWAHESFQMEFGGLSDEHGRVVETFIKLISEHPFKQPGSKDSFLDLDDSKEHNDCNGKSNKFIKCDAYNPKHEGSIGVDSSNKPTSVRFRQPGMQAPDEVVVSANGDYTYKIDGIKGNRTVSITSLGGNPKILIDNYIPGNPDSPLFNRSARYLDVKVELGQGQAKITIPETKVTINFTGVGEVISRRENQRWQIAAGSTSAKPGGLIRTGGSDLSSREIPFEICGESKTWVRPTATEQRRHLQNMGRGRYSLEVIGELGGDYWTHNIFSFTSYPGGSGTFDITHLSGFWTPQNPSRPSTCDNAITALNSGKLARVWVLNYRVISIKWLANRYVMVVKPTSRGAQIINFSRRERQDLLPLTVVAENGRKVAVLAK
;
A
#
# COMPACT_ATOMS: atom_id res chain seq x y z
N MET A 1 -90.06 -1.71 -11.10
CA MET A 1 -88.64 -1.28 -11.00
C MET A 1 -88.52 -0.40 -9.77
N ARG A 2 -87.76 -0.85 -8.77
CA ARG A 2 -87.99 -0.52 -7.35
C ARG A 2 -87.24 0.74 -6.89
N SER A 3 -87.97 1.49 -6.08
CA SER A 3 -87.65 2.71 -5.33
C SER A 3 -87.32 2.34 -3.87
N PHE A 4 -86.59 3.18 -3.12
CA PHE A 4 -87.06 3.91 -1.92
C PHE A 4 -85.93 4.36 -0.95
N LYS A 5 -86.26 5.46 -0.25
CA LYS A 5 -85.49 6.27 0.73
C LYS A 5 -85.56 5.75 2.20
N LEU A 6 -84.90 6.52 3.08
CA LEU A 6 -85.01 6.72 4.56
C LEU A 6 -84.10 5.84 5.44
N THR A 7 -83.23 6.30 6.35
CA THR A 7 -83.19 7.30 7.46
C THR A 7 -83.74 6.80 8.82
N ALA A 8 -83.00 7.14 9.91
CA ALA A 8 -83.29 7.10 11.37
C ALA A 8 -82.74 5.86 12.13
N ALA A 9 -82.28 5.88 13.40
CA ALA A 9 -82.19 6.85 14.52
C ALA A 9 -81.14 6.32 15.55
N LEU A 10 -80.30 7.13 16.23
CA LEU A 10 -80.40 7.77 17.57
C LEU A 10 -80.18 6.92 18.86
N LEU A 11 -79.18 7.38 19.68
CA LEU A 11 -78.98 7.38 21.17
C LEU A 11 -79.16 6.09 22.00
N VAL A 12 -78.34 5.76 23.02
CA VAL A 12 -78.26 6.40 24.36
C VAL A 12 -76.95 6.02 25.13
N LEU A 13 -76.47 6.98 25.93
CA LEU A 13 -75.63 7.01 27.18
C LEU A 13 -75.36 5.65 27.87
N GLY A 14 -74.28 5.36 28.61
CA GLY A 14 -73.28 6.15 29.35
C GLY A 14 -73.03 5.44 30.70
N ALA A 15 -71.78 5.28 31.17
CA ALA A 15 -71.40 5.16 32.59
C ALA A 15 -69.88 4.96 32.76
N THR A 16 -69.36 5.62 33.79
CA THR A 16 -67.93 5.78 34.12
C THR A 16 -67.53 4.88 35.30
N VAL A 17 -66.26 4.46 35.31
CA VAL A 17 -65.39 4.02 36.43
C VAL A 17 -65.81 2.79 37.26
N TYR A 18 -64.99 1.72 37.21
CA TYR A 18 -64.35 1.14 38.41
C TYR A 18 -63.07 0.36 38.07
N SER A 19 -62.06 0.64 38.88
CA SER A 19 -60.77 -0.03 39.05
C SER A 19 -60.93 -1.50 39.45
N THR A 20 -60.09 -2.39 38.91
CA THR A 20 -59.32 -3.38 39.71
C THR A 20 -58.21 -4.03 38.88
N LYS A 21 -57.03 -4.14 39.50
CA LYS A 21 -55.89 -4.98 39.15
C LYS A 21 -56.29 -6.45 39.01
N ALA A 22 -55.69 -7.18 38.06
CA ALA A 22 -55.16 -8.53 38.29
C ALA A 22 -54.33 -9.03 37.09
N ASP A 23 -53.18 -9.61 37.42
CA ASP A 23 -52.20 -10.22 36.55
C ASP A 23 -52.73 -11.35 35.65
N ALA A 24 -52.30 -11.37 34.40
CA ALA A 24 -52.21 -12.60 33.62
C ALA A 24 -50.99 -12.57 32.69
N ARG A 25 -50.08 -13.49 32.98
CA ARG A 25 -48.81 -13.77 32.32
C ARG A 25 -48.96 -13.85 30.80
N ARG A 26 -48.19 -13.05 30.05
CA ARG A 26 -47.97 -13.25 28.62
C ARG A 26 -46.46 -13.25 28.33
N ALA A 27 -45.95 -14.44 27.99
CA ALA A 27 -44.59 -14.66 27.54
C ALA A 27 -44.32 -13.92 26.21
N PRO A 28 -43.13 -13.35 25.98
CA PRO A 28 -42.75 -12.85 24.67
C PRO A 28 -42.07 -13.98 23.87
N ASN A 29 -42.87 -14.78 23.16
CA ASN A 29 -42.38 -15.57 22.03
C ASN A 29 -42.56 -14.75 20.76
N HIS A 30 -41.58 -13.90 20.44
CA HIS A 30 -41.38 -13.37 19.09
C HIS A 30 -39.92 -12.93 18.93
N LYS A 31 -39.07 -13.84 18.45
CA LYS A 31 -37.80 -13.54 17.76
C LYS A 31 -37.27 -14.83 17.13
N SER A 32 -37.68 -15.10 15.88
CA SER A 32 -37.07 -16.14 15.02
C SER A 32 -37.45 -16.03 13.52
N SER A 33 -38.29 -15.09 13.07
CA SER A 33 -38.74 -15.08 11.66
C SER A 33 -38.00 -14.16 10.70
N LEU A 34 -37.01 -13.37 11.13
CA LEU A 34 -36.33 -12.39 10.24
C LEU A 34 -35.06 -12.91 9.54
N LEU A 35 -34.75 -14.20 9.64
CA LEU A 35 -33.57 -14.82 8.98
C LEU A 35 -33.92 -15.75 7.81
N LYS A 36 -35.20 -15.85 7.41
CA LYS A 36 -35.65 -16.71 6.30
C LYS A 36 -35.97 -15.99 4.99
N GLU A 37 -35.92 -14.66 4.93
CA GLU A 37 -36.27 -13.92 3.70
C GLU A 37 -35.10 -13.42 2.86
N ALA A 38 -33.85 -13.65 3.28
CA ALA A 38 -32.71 -13.49 2.39
C ALA A 38 -32.42 -14.84 1.71
N THR A 39 -32.54 -14.91 0.38
CA THR A 39 -32.23 -16.05 -0.52
C THR A 39 -33.37 -17.05 -0.83
N SER A 40 -34.55 -16.55 -1.23
CA SER A 40 -35.44 -17.36 -2.09
C SER A 40 -34.98 -17.22 -3.55
N GLN A 41 -33.89 -17.89 -3.92
CA GLN A 41 -33.63 -18.14 -5.34
C GLN A 41 -34.57 -19.27 -5.81
N SER A 42 -35.18 -19.12 -6.99
CA SER A 42 -35.91 -20.24 -7.60
C SER A 42 -34.98 -21.45 -7.71
N PRO A 43 -35.35 -22.64 -7.20
CA PRO A 43 -34.55 -23.87 -7.30
C PRO A 43 -34.11 -24.19 -8.74
N SER A 44 -34.86 -23.73 -9.75
CA SER A 44 -34.52 -23.93 -11.16
C SER A 44 -33.26 -23.19 -11.62
N LEU A 45 -33.02 -21.96 -11.13
CA LEU A 45 -31.87 -21.14 -11.53
C LEU A 45 -30.58 -21.68 -10.91
N VAL A 46 -30.64 -22.07 -9.63
CA VAL A 46 -29.52 -22.72 -8.92
C VAL A 46 -29.13 -24.03 -9.62
N ALA A 47 -30.11 -24.83 -10.02
CA ALA A 47 -29.87 -26.09 -10.74
C ALA A 47 -29.27 -25.86 -12.14
N GLN A 48 -29.61 -24.78 -12.84
CA GLN A 48 -29.03 -24.44 -14.14
C GLN A 48 -27.58 -23.95 -14.00
N ASN A 49 -27.28 -23.12 -13.00
CA ASN A 49 -25.93 -22.62 -12.76
C ASN A 49 -24.99 -23.72 -12.24
N ALA A 50 -25.49 -24.67 -11.45
CA ALA A 50 -24.73 -25.83 -10.98
C ALA A 50 -24.24 -26.74 -12.13
N ARG A 51 -24.90 -26.73 -13.30
CA ARG A 51 -24.46 -27.51 -14.48
C ARG A 51 -23.25 -26.90 -15.19
N LYS A 52 -22.92 -25.63 -14.92
CA LYS A 52 -21.84 -24.91 -15.62
C LYS A 52 -20.47 -25.13 -14.97
N CYS A 53 -20.44 -25.36 -13.67
CA CYS A 53 -19.20 -25.70 -12.98
C CYS A 53 -18.90 -27.21 -13.11
N PRO A 54 -17.63 -27.59 -13.36
CA PRO A 54 -17.17 -28.96 -13.13
C PRO A 54 -17.60 -29.48 -11.75
N LYS A 55 -17.83 -30.79 -11.62
CA LYS A 55 -18.42 -31.40 -10.39
C LYS A 55 -17.63 -31.13 -9.11
N ASP A 56 -16.33 -30.86 -9.23
CA ASP A 56 -15.40 -30.53 -8.16
C ASP A 56 -15.34 -29.03 -7.82
N ARG A 57 -16.09 -28.20 -8.54
CA ARG A 57 -16.13 -26.75 -8.36
C ARG A 57 -17.50 -26.26 -7.88
N ILE A 58 -17.46 -25.24 -7.03
CA ILE A 58 -18.64 -24.61 -6.43
C ILE A 58 -19.01 -23.36 -7.24
N PRO A 59 -20.26 -23.23 -7.70
CA PRO A 59 -20.72 -22.03 -8.39
C PRO A 59 -20.89 -20.85 -7.41
N VAL A 60 -20.51 -19.66 -7.86
CA VAL A 60 -20.68 -18.37 -7.21
C VAL A 60 -21.47 -17.48 -8.16
N THR A 61 -22.55 -16.90 -7.68
CA THR A 61 -23.41 -16.03 -8.48
C THR A 61 -23.57 -14.65 -7.87
N VAL A 62 -23.43 -13.60 -8.66
CA VAL A 62 -23.78 -12.24 -8.23
C VAL A 62 -25.24 -11.98 -8.61
N ASN A 63 -26.11 -11.92 -7.59
CA ASN A 63 -27.45 -11.40 -7.80
C ASN A 63 -27.40 -9.88 -7.70
N ALA A 64 -27.62 -9.18 -8.81
CA ALA A 64 -27.86 -7.75 -8.74
C ALA A 64 -29.16 -7.47 -7.96
N PRO A 65 -29.20 -6.40 -7.14
CA PRO A 65 -30.42 -6.00 -6.45
C PRO A 65 -31.55 -5.76 -7.47
N GLY A 66 -32.67 -6.48 -7.34
CA GLY A 66 -33.84 -6.34 -8.21
C GLY A 66 -33.95 -7.33 -9.38
N GLY A 67 -33.10 -8.37 -9.44
CA GLY A 67 -33.24 -9.47 -10.42
C GLY A 67 -32.93 -9.10 -11.88
N GLN A 68 -32.52 -7.86 -12.14
CA GLN A 68 -31.97 -7.46 -13.43
C GLN A 68 -30.49 -7.82 -13.45
N SER A 69 -30.07 -8.68 -14.38
CA SER A 69 -28.65 -8.96 -14.62
C SER A 69 -27.87 -7.64 -14.74
N PRO A 70 -26.67 -7.48 -14.13
CA PRO A 70 -25.92 -6.23 -14.14
C PRO A 70 -25.91 -5.64 -15.55
N SER A 71 -26.48 -4.44 -15.73
CA SER A 71 -26.73 -3.82 -17.04
C SER A 71 -25.45 -3.43 -17.82
N TYR A 72 -24.28 -3.84 -17.33
CA TYR A 72 -23.00 -3.79 -18.03
C TYR A 72 -22.87 -4.85 -19.13
N ALA A 73 -23.84 -5.76 -19.28
CA ALA A 73 -23.88 -6.80 -20.31
C ALA A 73 -24.15 -6.29 -21.75
N GLY A 74 -23.65 -5.10 -22.11
CA GLY A 74 -23.65 -4.62 -23.48
C GLY A 74 -22.77 -5.50 -24.37
N LYS A 75 -23.39 -6.37 -25.18
CA LYS A 75 -22.74 -7.24 -26.19
C LYS A 75 -21.61 -8.14 -25.66
N LEU A 76 -21.84 -8.83 -24.55
CA LEU A 76 -21.00 -9.95 -24.14
C LEU A 76 -21.25 -11.17 -25.06
N ASN A 77 -20.25 -12.05 -25.19
CA ASN A 77 -20.38 -13.31 -25.91
C ASN A 77 -21.58 -14.10 -25.34
N PRO A 78 -22.61 -14.45 -26.13
CA PRO A 78 -23.82 -15.11 -25.65
C PRO A 78 -23.57 -16.49 -25.02
N ASN A 79 -22.36 -17.05 -25.19
CA ASN A 79 -21.96 -18.34 -24.64
C ASN A 79 -21.29 -18.27 -23.26
N VAL A 80 -21.01 -17.07 -22.71
CA VAL A 80 -20.51 -16.92 -21.34
C VAL A 80 -21.54 -16.13 -20.55
N ASP A 81 -22.26 -16.82 -19.67
CA ASP A 81 -23.18 -16.17 -18.74
C ASP A 81 -22.36 -15.34 -17.73
N PRO A 82 -22.48 -14.01 -17.74
CA PRO A 82 -21.68 -13.14 -16.88
C PRO A 82 -21.96 -13.39 -15.40
N GLY A 83 -23.08 -14.03 -15.04
CA GLY A 83 -23.56 -14.13 -13.66
C GLY A 83 -22.96 -15.25 -12.80
N THR A 84 -22.25 -16.24 -13.37
CA THR A 84 -21.69 -17.37 -12.57
C THR A 84 -20.18 -17.52 -12.75
N ARG A 85 -19.46 -17.71 -11.64
CA ARG A 85 -18.03 -18.09 -11.61
C ARG A 85 -17.85 -19.31 -10.72
N CYS A 86 -16.84 -20.13 -10.98
CA CYS A 86 -16.57 -21.34 -10.21
C CYS A 86 -15.36 -21.14 -9.29
N ILE A 87 -15.49 -21.53 -8.03
CA ILE A 87 -14.40 -21.60 -7.06
C ILE A 87 -14.19 -23.03 -6.58
N PHE A 88 -13.02 -23.37 -6.06
CA PHE A 88 -12.81 -24.65 -5.37
C PHE A 88 -11.69 -24.58 -4.34
N PHE A 89 -11.63 -25.58 -3.47
CA PHE A 89 -10.58 -25.71 -2.48
C PHE A 89 -9.67 -26.89 -2.84
N LYS A 90 -8.38 -26.60 -3.03
CA LYS A 90 -7.34 -27.61 -3.25
C LYS A 90 -6.63 -27.90 -1.94
N ASP A 91 -6.60 -29.17 -1.55
CA ASP A 91 -5.85 -29.62 -0.37
C ASP A 91 -4.37 -29.81 -0.74
N VAL A 92 -3.46 -29.33 0.12
CA VAL A 92 -2.00 -29.39 -0.09
C VAL A 92 -1.33 -30.36 0.89
N SER A 93 -2.11 -31.13 1.66
CA SER A 93 -1.61 -32.10 2.63
C SER A 93 -0.59 -33.09 2.03
N PHE A 94 0.48 -33.33 2.79
CA PHE A 94 1.71 -33.93 2.27
C PHE A 94 1.65 -35.44 2.03
N ASP A 95 0.66 -36.16 2.58
CA ASP A 95 0.68 -37.64 2.55
C ASP A 95 -0.67 -38.35 2.79
N GLY A 96 -1.80 -37.65 2.78
CA GLY A 96 -3.10 -38.26 3.07
C GLY A 96 -3.28 -38.80 4.50
N ARG A 97 -2.28 -38.63 5.40
CA ARG A 97 -2.37 -39.11 6.80
C ARG A 97 -3.26 -38.23 7.69
N LEU A 98 -3.64 -37.04 7.23
CA LEU A 98 -4.58 -36.16 7.92
C LEU A 98 -6.01 -36.74 8.05
N GLN A 99 -6.31 -37.91 7.49
CA GLN A 99 -7.63 -38.52 7.64
C GLN A 99 -7.96 -39.04 9.05
N ARG A 100 -6.98 -39.16 9.97
CA ARG A 100 -7.22 -39.82 11.28
C ARG A 100 -7.35 -38.90 12.49
N SER A 101 -6.99 -37.63 12.41
CA SER A 101 -7.11 -36.69 13.54
C SER A 101 -7.60 -35.31 13.09
N ARG A 102 -8.37 -34.63 13.95
CA ARG A 102 -8.83 -33.26 13.71
C ARG A 102 -7.59 -32.35 13.59
N PRO A 103 -7.45 -31.56 12.50
CA PRO A 103 -6.27 -30.70 12.34
C PRO A 103 -6.20 -29.68 13.47
N ARG A 104 -4.98 -29.31 13.90
CA ARG A 104 -4.80 -28.32 14.97
C ARG A 104 -5.16 -26.92 14.52
N GLN A 105 -4.79 -26.58 13.28
CA GLN A 105 -5.15 -25.33 12.62
C GLN A 105 -5.55 -25.60 11.17
N THR A 106 -6.30 -24.68 10.57
CA THR A 106 -6.53 -24.64 9.12
C THR A 106 -5.91 -23.37 8.54
N TRP A 107 -5.04 -23.52 7.55
CA TRP A 107 -4.47 -22.45 6.76
C TRP A 107 -5.15 -22.39 5.40
N LEU A 108 -5.75 -21.25 5.07
CA LEU A 108 -6.34 -20.99 3.76
C LEU A 108 -5.50 -19.98 2.99
N ILE A 109 -4.87 -20.42 1.90
CA ILE A 109 -4.03 -19.60 1.04
C ILE A 109 -4.87 -19.09 -0.15
N ILE A 110 -4.84 -17.79 -0.39
CA ILE A 110 -5.71 -17.10 -1.35
C ILE A 110 -4.85 -16.30 -2.33
N HIS A 111 -4.90 -16.67 -3.61
CA HIS A 111 -4.13 -16.02 -4.67
C HIS A 111 -4.71 -14.66 -5.07
N GLY A 112 -3.91 -13.89 -5.82
CA GLY A 112 -4.24 -12.55 -6.31
C GLY A 112 -4.97 -12.48 -7.66
N TRP A 113 -4.99 -11.27 -8.22
CA TRP A 113 -5.56 -10.95 -9.53
C TRP A 113 -4.86 -11.68 -10.67
N ARG A 114 -5.63 -12.27 -11.60
CA ARG A 114 -5.13 -13.07 -12.74
C ARG A 114 -4.34 -14.34 -12.38
N ASN A 115 -4.32 -14.75 -11.12
CA ASN A 115 -3.73 -16.03 -10.71
C ASN A 115 -4.82 -17.12 -10.60
N ASP A 116 -4.39 -18.34 -10.26
CA ASP A 116 -5.22 -19.49 -9.94
C ASP A 116 -4.47 -20.41 -8.94
N SER A 117 -5.03 -21.57 -8.61
CA SER A 117 -4.40 -22.54 -7.68
C SER A 117 -3.21 -23.30 -8.25
N GLU A 118 -2.84 -23.10 -9.52
CA GLU A 118 -1.62 -23.61 -10.12
C GLU A 118 -0.51 -22.55 -10.19
N ASP A 119 -0.79 -21.32 -9.71
CA ASP A 119 0.22 -20.28 -9.59
C ASP A 119 1.40 -20.78 -8.73
N GLY A 120 2.59 -20.78 -9.34
CA GLY A 120 3.78 -21.37 -8.75
C GLY A 120 4.16 -20.78 -7.39
N LYS A 121 3.85 -19.50 -7.13
CA LYS A 121 4.15 -18.85 -5.84
C LYS A 121 3.16 -19.29 -4.77
N THR A 122 1.86 -19.31 -5.11
CA THR A 122 0.78 -19.75 -4.22
C THR A 122 0.96 -21.20 -3.79
N VAL A 123 1.24 -22.09 -4.76
CA VAL A 123 1.49 -23.52 -4.48
C VAL A 123 2.74 -23.72 -3.63
N ARG A 124 3.84 -22.99 -3.92
CA ARG A 124 5.07 -23.06 -3.12
C ARG A 124 4.86 -22.57 -1.69
N LEU A 125 4.11 -21.48 -1.49
CA LEU A 125 3.75 -20.98 -0.17
C LEU A 125 2.95 -22.01 0.62
N ALA A 126 1.91 -22.59 0.01
CA ALA A 126 1.10 -23.60 0.66
C ALA A 126 1.93 -24.85 1.03
N LYS A 127 2.81 -25.31 0.14
CA LYS A 127 3.73 -26.43 0.40
C LYS A 127 4.71 -26.12 1.53
N GLU A 128 5.27 -24.91 1.59
CA GLU A 128 6.20 -24.55 2.65
C GLU A 128 5.48 -24.48 4.01
N ILE A 129 4.26 -23.93 4.07
CA ILE A 129 3.44 -23.97 5.30
C ILE A 129 3.14 -25.41 5.71
N ALA A 130 2.68 -26.26 4.78
CA ALA A 130 2.37 -27.67 5.06
C ALA A 130 3.60 -28.44 5.56
N LYS A 131 4.79 -28.15 5.00
CA LYS A 131 6.06 -28.72 5.43
C LYS A 131 6.44 -28.28 6.85
N GLN A 132 6.23 -27.01 7.21
CA GLN A 132 6.54 -26.51 8.55
C GLN A 132 5.48 -26.88 9.61
N LYS A 133 4.25 -27.17 9.17
CA LYS A 133 3.10 -27.48 10.03
C LYS A 133 2.39 -28.78 9.60
N PRO A 134 3.03 -29.95 9.78
CA PRO A 134 2.49 -31.22 9.29
C PRO A 134 1.19 -31.67 9.98
N GLU A 135 0.86 -31.13 11.16
CA GLU A 135 -0.39 -31.42 11.90
C GLU A 135 -1.55 -30.48 11.52
N ASP A 136 -1.30 -29.47 10.68
CA ASP A 136 -2.29 -28.50 10.25
C ASP A 136 -2.86 -28.87 8.87
N ARG A 137 -4.09 -28.43 8.61
CA ARG A 137 -4.71 -28.52 7.28
C ARG A 137 -4.29 -27.31 6.47
N VAL A 138 -3.78 -27.50 5.25
CA VAL A 138 -3.46 -26.40 4.33
C VAL A 138 -4.32 -26.51 3.07
N LEU A 139 -5.11 -25.48 2.81
CA LEU A 139 -6.02 -25.36 1.67
C LEU A 139 -5.57 -24.19 0.79
N ILE A 140 -5.77 -24.31 -0.51
CA ILE A 140 -5.72 -23.19 -1.46
C ILE A 140 -7.16 -22.92 -1.91
N LEU A 141 -7.62 -21.66 -1.81
CA LEU A 141 -8.86 -21.22 -2.44
C LEU A 141 -8.56 -20.79 -3.88
N ASP A 142 -9.00 -21.58 -4.85
CA ASP A 142 -8.99 -21.17 -6.25
C ASP A 142 -10.25 -20.36 -6.54
N TRP A 143 -10.06 -19.09 -6.89
CA TRP A 143 -11.11 -18.21 -7.40
C TRP A 143 -10.73 -17.63 -8.76
N GLY A 144 -9.90 -18.34 -9.53
CA GLY A 144 -9.26 -17.87 -10.76
C GLY A 144 -10.23 -17.35 -11.81
N GLN A 145 -11.42 -17.96 -11.96
CA GLN A 145 -12.43 -17.48 -12.91
C GLN A 145 -12.94 -16.07 -12.57
N ALA A 146 -13.17 -15.81 -11.28
CA ALA A 146 -13.54 -14.48 -10.78
C ALA A 146 -12.34 -13.54 -10.80
N ALA A 147 -11.16 -14.00 -10.38
CA ALA A 147 -9.93 -13.20 -10.31
C ALA A 147 -9.38 -12.77 -11.68
N LYS A 148 -9.68 -13.51 -12.76
CA LYS A 148 -9.26 -13.20 -14.14
C LYS A 148 -10.31 -12.42 -14.93
N ASN A 149 -11.55 -12.34 -14.43
CA ASN A 149 -12.74 -11.96 -15.20
C ASN A 149 -12.89 -12.76 -16.49
N GLU A 150 -12.69 -14.09 -16.42
CA GLU A 150 -12.91 -14.96 -17.57
C GLU A 150 -14.37 -14.78 -18.07
N GLY A 151 -14.52 -14.33 -19.31
CA GLY A 151 -15.84 -14.13 -19.94
C GLY A 151 -16.19 -12.69 -20.33
N GLU A 152 -15.54 -11.68 -19.75
CA GLU A 152 -15.84 -10.28 -20.05
C GLU A 152 -14.91 -9.74 -21.14
N THR A 153 -15.48 -9.75 -22.35
CA THR A 153 -15.09 -9.13 -23.63
C THR A 153 -13.76 -8.37 -23.75
N ASN A 154 -13.04 -8.76 -24.81
CA ASN A 154 -12.21 -7.92 -25.66
C ASN A 154 -12.96 -6.64 -26.09
N ILE A 155 -13.13 -5.64 -25.23
CA ILE A 155 -13.45 -4.28 -25.65
C ILE A 155 -12.11 -3.61 -25.95
N PRO A 156 -11.69 -3.52 -27.23
CA PRO A 156 -10.30 -3.15 -27.56
C PRO A 156 -9.95 -1.71 -27.17
N VAL A 157 -10.96 -0.87 -26.95
CA VAL A 157 -10.81 0.59 -26.73
C VAL A 157 -10.73 0.96 -25.23
N LEU A 158 -11.12 0.07 -24.32
CA LEU A 158 -11.07 0.28 -22.85
C LEU A 158 -10.22 -0.76 -22.11
N ASN A 159 -9.46 -1.58 -22.85
CA ASN A 159 -8.62 -2.66 -22.32
C ASN A 159 -7.39 -2.20 -21.52
N VAL A 160 -7.27 -0.90 -21.23
CA VAL A 160 -6.29 -0.36 -20.29
C VAL A 160 -6.79 -0.55 -18.85
N ASN A 161 -6.33 -1.63 -18.22
CA ASN A 161 -6.16 -1.78 -16.77
C ASN A 161 -7.40 -1.79 -15.85
N LEU A 162 -8.63 -1.96 -16.36
CA LEU A 162 -9.80 -2.17 -15.48
C LEU A 162 -9.90 -3.56 -14.84
N GLY A 163 -9.00 -4.48 -15.20
CA GLY A 163 -9.19 -5.89 -14.86
C GLY A 163 -9.16 -6.19 -13.36
N ASN A 164 -8.42 -5.45 -12.53
CA ASN A 164 -8.46 -5.69 -11.08
C ASN A 164 -9.78 -5.19 -10.47
N TYR A 165 -10.36 -4.10 -10.97
CA TYR A 165 -11.64 -3.55 -10.51
C TYR A 165 -12.82 -4.51 -10.73
N TYR A 166 -12.89 -5.14 -11.90
CA TYR A 166 -13.92 -6.16 -12.13
C TYR A 166 -13.70 -7.40 -11.25
N ALA A 167 -12.45 -7.79 -10.99
CA ALA A 167 -12.18 -8.89 -10.08
C ALA A 167 -12.56 -8.55 -8.63
N THR A 168 -12.48 -7.27 -8.23
CA THR A 168 -12.84 -6.86 -6.86
C THR A 168 -14.32 -7.01 -6.58
N SER A 169 -15.19 -6.78 -7.57
CA SER A 169 -16.63 -6.92 -7.41
C SER A 169 -17.09 -8.36 -7.09
N TRP A 170 -16.21 -9.35 -7.33
CA TRP A 170 -16.46 -10.75 -6.97
C TRP A 170 -15.97 -11.13 -5.58
N ILE A 171 -15.21 -10.27 -4.89
CA ILE A 171 -14.56 -10.62 -3.62
C ILE A 171 -15.61 -11.04 -2.58
N ARG A 172 -16.62 -10.21 -2.33
CA ARG A 172 -17.64 -10.49 -1.32
C ARG A 172 -18.52 -11.71 -1.70
N PRO A 173 -19.05 -11.85 -2.93
CA PRO A 173 -19.72 -13.07 -3.37
C PRO A 173 -18.89 -14.34 -3.18
N VAL A 174 -17.61 -14.30 -3.52
CA VAL A 174 -16.68 -15.43 -3.33
C VAL A 174 -16.49 -15.73 -1.84
N ALA A 175 -16.34 -14.70 -0.99
CA ALA A 175 -16.21 -14.87 0.45
C ALA A 175 -17.44 -15.56 1.07
N GLU A 176 -18.65 -15.14 0.68
CA GLU A 176 -19.90 -15.72 1.17
C GLU A 176 -19.99 -17.22 0.86
N VAL A 177 -19.69 -17.62 -0.38
CA VAL A 177 -19.70 -19.03 -0.79
C VAL A 177 -18.55 -19.80 -0.14
N ALA A 178 -17.36 -19.22 -0.06
CA ALA A 178 -16.21 -19.84 0.61
C ALA A 178 -16.51 -20.16 2.08
N VAL A 179 -17.14 -19.25 2.83
CA VAL A 179 -17.52 -19.50 4.25
C VAL A 179 -18.57 -20.60 4.37
N GLN A 180 -19.55 -20.67 3.46
CA GLN A 180 -20.51 -21.77 3.45
C GLN A 180 -19.81 -23.13 3.27
N GLU A 181 -18.84 -23.21 2.37
CA GLU A 181 -18.06 -24.43 2.12
C GLU A 181 -17.11 -24.77 3.28
N LEU A 182 -16.48 -23.78 3.91
CA LEU A 182 -15.65 -23.98 5.10
C LEU A 182 -16.49 -24.53 6.27
N ARG A 183 -17.71 -24.02 6.47
CA ARG A 183 -18.66 -24.54 7.47
C ARG A 183 -19.04 -25.99 7.21
N LYS A 184 -19.32 -26.36 5.95
CA LYS A 184 -19.56 -27.77 5.56
C LYS A 184 -18.36 -28.68 5.86
N ARG A 185 -17.14 -28.12 5.88
CA ARG A 185 -15.89 -28.82 6.23
C ARG A 185 -15.57 -28.81 7.73
N GLY A 186 -16.52 -28.38 8.57
CA GLY A 186 -16.40 -28.37 10.04
C GLY A 186 -15.73 -27.11 10.61
N ILE A 187 -15.53 -26.07 9.80
CA ILE A 187 -14.96 -24.79 10.25
C ILE A 187 -16.13 -23.84 10.55
N ASP A 188 -16.81 -24.13 11.65
CA ASP A 188 -17.88 -23.27 12.18
C ASP A 188 -17.32 -21.95 12.76
N ASN A 189 -18.17 -21.12 13.38
CA ASN A 189 -17.71 -19.86 13.95
C ASN A 189 -16.64 -20.09 15.02
N LYS A 190 -16.84 -21.03 15.96
CA LYS A 190 -15.86 -21.30 17.02
C LYS A 190 -14.53 -21.74 16.44
N GLU A 191 -14.55 -22.72 15.55
CA GLU A 191 -13.35 -23.22 14.87
C GLU A 191 -12.67 -22.13 14.05
N ALA A 192 -13.42 -21.24 13.39
CA ALA A 192 -12.84 -20.13 12.65
C ALA A 192 -12.09 -19.13 13.55
N SER A 193 -12.65 -18.84 14.72
CA SER A 193 -12.07 -17.92 15.71
C SER A 193 -10.83 -18.49 16.42
N GLU A 194 -10.77 -19.79 16.57
CA GLU A 194 -9.67 -20.47 17.28
C GLU A 194 -8.57 -20.95 16.33
N ASN A 195 -8.94 -21.39 15.11
CA ASN A 195 -8.07 -22.24 14.30
C ASN A 195 -7.97 -21.86 12.81
N LEU A 196 -8.77 -20.89 12.29
CA LEU A 196 -8.70 -20.49 10.87
C LEU A 196 -7.71 -19.34 10.64
N ASN A 197 -6.63 -19.65 9.93
CA ASN A 197 -5.60 -18.71 9.52
C ASN A 197 -5.73 -18.44 8.01
N LEU A 198 -5.87 -17.18 7.61
CA LEU A 198 -6.00 -16.78 6.21
C LEU A 198 -4.70 -16.12 5.74
N VAL A 199 -4.19 -16.52 4.58
CA VAL A 199 -3.02 -15.90 3.95
C VAL A 199 -3.40 -15.46 2.55
N GLY A 200 -3.49 -14.14 2.32
CA GLY A 200 -3.93 -13.59 1.04
C GLY A 200 -2.84 -12.76 0.39
N HIS A 201 -2.59 -12.96 -0.91
CA HIS A 201 -1.70 -12.11 -1.73
C HIS A 201 -2.50 -11.20 -2.65
N SER A 202 -2.11 -9.92 -2.78
CA SER A 202 -2.79 -8.96 -3.67
C SER A 202 -4.30 -8.93 -3.37
N LEU A 203 -5.19 -8.97 -4.38
CA LEU A 203 -6.65 -9.11 -4.19
C LEU A 203 -7.06 -10.25 -3.24
N GLY A 204 -6.28 -11.32 -3.15
CA GLY A 204 -6.53 -12.40 -2.19
C GLY A 204 -6.47 -11.96 -0.73
N SER A 205 -5.74 -10.88 -0.40
CA SER A 205 -5.76 -10.28 0.95
C SER A 205 -7.09 -9.60 1.26
N MET A 206 -7.70 -8.92 0.29
CA MET A 206 -9.03 -8.32 0.44
C MET A 206 -10.10 -9.42 0.58
N LEU A 207 -9.97 -10.52 -0.18
CA LEU A 207 -10.80 -11.70 -0.01
C LEU A 207 -10.63 -12.38 1.36
N ALA A 208 -9.42 -12.41 1.91
CA ALA A 208 -9.22 -12.87 3.29
C ALA A 208 -9.97 -11.98 4.30
N ALA A 209 -9.94 -10.66 4.11
CA ALA A 209 -10.69 -9.73 4.96
C ALA A 209 -12.20 -9.96 4.88
N GLU A 210 -12.75 -10.13 3.67
CA GLU A 210 -14.18 -10.38 3.47
C GLU A 210 -14.64 -11.74 4.02
N ILE A 211 -13.81 -12.78 3.92
CA ILE A 211 -14.08 -14.07 4.62
C ILE A 211 -14.19 -13.83 6.13
N GLY A 212 -13.28 -13.05 6.71
CA GLY A 212 -13.36 -12.63 8.11
C GLY A 212 -14.64 -11.85 8.43
N ALA A 213 -15.03 -10.91 7.57
CA ALA A 213 -16.25 -10.11 7.73
C ALA A 213 -17.52 -10.98 7.70
N VAL A 214 -17.58 -11.99 6.83
CA VAL A 214 -18.71 -12.93 6.74
C VAL A 214 -18.79 -13.78 8.03
N TYR A 215 -17.68 -14.30 8.55
CA TYR A 215 -17.67 -15.00 9.86
C TYR A 215 -18.08 -14.07 11.01
N LEU A 216 -17.69 -12.80 10.97
CA LEU A 216 -18.09 -11.78 11.94
C LEU A 216 -19.57 -11.38 11.81
N GLY A 217 -20.26 -11.89 10.79
CA GLY A 217 -21.67 -11.60 10.56
C GLY A 217 -21.91 -10.16 10.15
N LEU A 218 -20.98 -9.57 9.39
CA LEU A 218 -21.16 -8.25 8.79
C LEU A 218 -21.80 -8.39 7.41
N ASP A 219 -22.72 -7.48 7.07
CA ASP A 219 -23.18 -7.26 5.69
C ASP A 219 -22.10 -6.52 4.87
N PRO A 220 -22.27 -6.38 3.53
CA PRO A 220 -21.39 -5.57 2.71
C PRO A 220 -21.14 -4.17 3.31
N LYS A 221 -22.17 -3.48 3.79
CA LYS A 221 -22.04 -2.14 4.38
C LYS A 221 -21.33 -2.11 5.75
N GLY A 222 -20.90 -3.25 6.28
CA GLY A 222 -20.25 -3.36 7.58
C GLY A 222 -21.22 -3.36 8.76
N ASN A 223 -22.53 -3.44 8.53
CA ASN A 223 -23.51 -3.57 9.60
C ASN A 223 -23.52 -5.00 10.11
N ARG A 224 -23.62 -5.17 11.43
CA ARG A 224 -23.74 -6.49 12.04
C ARG A 224 -25.14 -7.05 11.81
N VAL A 225 -25.23 -8.14 11.05
CA VAL A 225 -26.46 -8.90 10.79
C VAL A 225 -26.61 -10.14 11.66
N SER A 226 -25.55 -10.56 12.36
CA SER A 226 -25.60 -11.66 13.34
C SER A 226 -24.82 -11.32 14.62
N ASN A 227 -25.44 -11.60 15.77
CA ASN A 227 -24.80 -11.46 17.08
C ASN A 227 -23.80 -12.58 17.39
N GLU A 228 -23.89 -13.71 16.68
CA GLU A 228 -23.03 -14.90 16.86
C GLU A 228 -21.74 -14.83 16.03
N GLY A 229 -21.57 -13.75 15.28
CA GLY A 229 -20.40 -13.57 14.44
C GLY A 229 -19.12 -13.39 15.25
N VAL A 230 -18.04 -13.99 14.76
CA VAL A 230 -16.72 -13.99 15.38
C VAL A 230 -15.64 -13.58 14.39
N ARG A 231 -14.54 -13.03 14.91
CA ARG A 231 -13.36 -12.76 14.12
C ARG A 231 -12.64 -14.07 13.81
N VAL A 232 -12.02 -14.19 12.64
CA VAL A 232 -11.14 -15.34 12.35
C VAL A 232 -9.87 -15.26 13.19
N ASN A 233 -9.18 -16.38 13.39
CA ASN A 233 -7.98 -16.42 14.22
C ASN A 233 -6.91 -15.45 13.71
N ARG A 234 -6.47 -15.61 12.45
CA ARG A 234 -5.35 -14.84 11.91
C ARG A 234 -5.56 -14.44 10.45
N ILE A 235 -5.12 -13.24 10.08
CA ILE A 235 -4.96 -12.82 8.68
C ILE A 235 -3.51 -12.40 8.42
N ILE A 236 -2.86 -13.01 7.43
CA ILE A 236 -1.59 -12.57 6.86
C ILE A 236 -1.83 -11.98 5.48
N ALA A 237 -1.60 -10.68 5.32
CA ALA A 237 -1.83 -9.94 4.09
C ALA A 237 -0.51 -9.66 3.37
N LEU A 238 -0.29 -10.29 2.21
CA LEU A 238 0.93 -10.20 1.42
C LEU A 238 0.73 -9.22 0.25
N ASP A 239 1.40 -8.08 0.34
CA ASP A 239 1.33 -6.96 -0.58
C ASP A 239 -0.09 -6.61 -1.03
N PRO A 240 -0.96 -6.15 -0.09
CA PRO A 240 -2.35 -5.82 -0.39
C PRO A 240 -2.47 -4.92 -1.62
N PRO A 241 -3.51 -5.06 -2.45
CA PRO A 241 -3.57 -4.47 -3.77
C PRO A 241 -3.73 -2.95 -3.68
N SER A 242 -2.93 -2.20 -4.45
CA SER A 242 -3.17 -0.79 -4.69
C SER A 242 -4.45 -0.63 -5.49
N GLU A 243 -5.29 0.32 -5.05
CA GLU A 243 -6.42 0.86 -5.81
C GLU A 243 -5.95 1.68 -7.02
N LEU A 244 -4.79 1.32 -7.62
CA LEU A 244 -4.02 2.15 -8.55
C LEU A 244 -4.96 2.96 -9.43
N ASN A 245 -4.98 4.27 -9.12
CA ASN A 245 -5.66 5.34 -9.82
C ASN A 245 -5.54 5.13 -11.33
N VAL A 246 -6.50 4.42 -11.91
CA VAL A 246 -6.89 4.72 -13.27
C VAL A 246 -7.55 6.09 -13.09
N ASP A 247 -6.88 7.19 -13.47
CA ASP A 247 -7.35 8.58 -13.22
C ASP A 247 -8.79 8.83 -13.69
N ILE A 248 -9.23 8.08 -14.70
CA ILE A 248 -10.63 8.04 -15.19
C ILE A 248 -11.61 7.67 -14.06
N PHE A 249 -11.12 6.93 -13.08
CA PHE A 249 -11.85 6.33 -11.99
C PHE A 249 -11.41 6.78 -10.59
N ALA A 250 -10.45 7.71 -10.43
CA ALA A 250 -10.17 8.29 -9.11
C ALA A 250 -11.43 8.95 -8.48
N ASN A 251 -12.42 9.29 -9.30
CA ASN A 251 -13.73 9.78 -8.88
C ASN A 251 -14.72 8.68 -8.45
N ILE A 252 -14.38 7.38 -8.54
CA ILE A 252 -15.33 6.27 -8.31
C ILE A 252 -15.38 5.70 -6.89
N GLY A 253 -14.59 6.22 -5.96
CA GLY A 253 -14.79 5.95 -4.53
C GLY A 253 -14.20 4.65 -3.99
N GLY A 254 -13.09 4.16 -4.55
CA GLY A 254 -12.38 2.97 -4.06
C GLY A 254 -12.86 1.67 -4.70
N TYR A 255 -12.40 0.52 -4.19
CA TYR A 255 -12.90 -0.79 -4.62
C TYR A 255 -14.36 -0.99 -4.17
N ASP A 256 -15.22 -1.38 -5.12
CA ASP A 256 -16.50 -2.06 -4.84
C ASP A 256 -16.22 -3.56 -4.70
N VAL A 257 -16.27 -4.08 -3.47
CA VAL A 257 -15.96 -5.49 -3.21
C VAL A 257 -17.15 -6.42 -3.42
N ASP A 258 -18.36 -5.90 -3.59
CA ASP A 258 -19.58 -6.72 -3.70
C ASP A 258 -20.24 -6.70 -5.07
N GLY A 259 -19.95 -5.69 -5.89
CA GLY A 259 -20.51 -5.57 -7.24
C GLY A 259 -22.03 -5.42 -7.27
N ARG A 260 -22.67 -5.25 -6.11
CA ARG A 260 -24.12 -5.10 -5.95
C ARG A 260 -24.49 -3.63 -5.84
N THR A 261 -23.52 -2.76 -5.53
CA THR A 261 -23.70 -1.33 -5.70
C THR A 261 -24.13 -1.07 -7.14
N PRO A 262 -25.30 -0.43 -7.40
CA PRO A 262 -25.77 -0.16 -8.75
C PRO A 262 -24.72 0.64 -9.52
N ALA A 263 -23.86 -0.07 -10.25
CA ALA A 263 -22.82 0.53 -11.01
C ALA A 263 -23.50 1.28 -12.16
N TYR A 264 -23.29 2.59 -12.18
CA TYR A 264 -23.49 3.50 -13.29
C TYR A 264 -24.47 3.03 -14.36
N THR A 265 -25.72 3.47 -14.29
CA THR A 265 -26.45 3.64 -15.56
C THR A 265 -25.77 4.80 -16.28
N ALA A 266 -24.86 4.45 -17.19
CA ALA A 266 -24.48 5.38 -18.24
C ALA A 266 -25.75 5.62 -19.06
N ALA A 267 -26.56 6.59 -18.65
CA ALA A 267 -27.57 7.14 -19.52
C ALA A 267 -26.84 7.54 -20.81
N GLU A 268 -27.26 6.95 -21.94
CA GLU A 268 -26.58 7.02 -23.23
C GLU A 268 -25.99 8.43 -23.46
N GLY A 269 -24.66 8.51 -23.57
CA GLY A 269 -23.94 9.75 -23.88
C GLY A 269 -23.52 10.64 -22.71
N LYS A 270 -23.76 10.29 -21.43
CA LYS A 270 -23.22 11.04 -20.28
C LYS A 270 -22.06 10.33 -19.61
N LYS A 271 -21.04 11.10 -19.20
CA LYS A 271 -19.91 10.59 -18.41
C LYS A 271 -20.47 9.88 -17.15
N PRO A 272 -19.96 8.69 -16.80
CA PRO A 272 -20.38 7.98 -15.60
C PRO A 272 -20.17 8.89 -14.36
N ARG A 273 -21.23 9.13 -13.59
CA ARG A 273 -21.14 9.76 -12.26
C ARG A 273 -21.49 8.72 -11.22
N VAL A 274 -20.65 8.57 -10.18
CA VAL A 274 -21.08 7.87 -8.97
C VAL A 274 -22.26 8.67 -8.43
N LEU A 275 -23.42 8.05 -8.31
CA LEU A 275 -24.57 8.75 -7.73
C LEU A 275 -24.36 8.92 -6.22
N HIS A 276 -23.67 7.97 -5.56
CA HIS A 276 -23.47 7.93 -4.11
C HIS A 276 -22.14 7.23 -3.74
N PRO A 277 -21.03 7.96 -3.54
CA PRO A 277 -19.76 7.37 -3.07
C PRO A 277 -19.90 6.57 -1.77
N GLU A 278 -20.83 6.97 -0.90
CA GLU A 278 -21.21 6.28 0.33
C GLU A 278 -21.89 4.92 0.10
N ALA A 279 -22.28 4.60 -1.12
CA ALA A 279 -22.91 3.32 -1.45
C ALA A 279 -21.91 2.23 -1.86
N VAL A 280 -20.67 2.59 -2.18
CA VAL A 280 -19.63 1.64 -2.59
C VAL A 280 -19.20 0.81 -1.39
N ASP A 281 -19.29 -0.52 -1.49
CA ASP A 281 -18.77 -1.40 -0.44
C ASP A 281 -17.24 -1.44 -0.49
N SER A 282 -16.62 -0.81 0.50
CA SER A 282 -15.16 -0.78 0.66
C SER A 282 -14.64 -2.01 1.41
N PRO A 283 -13.42 -2.48 1.08
CA PRO A 283 -12.85 -3.65 1.74
C PRO A 283 -12.68 -3.43 3.26
N LYS A 284 -12.94 -4.46 4.06
CA LYS A 284 -12.76 -4.36 5.53
C LYS A 284 -11.29 -4.32 5.93
N LYS A 285 -11.01 -3.59 7.02
CA LYS A 285 -9.68 -3.57 7.65
C LYS A 285 -9.37 -4.94 8.26
N PHE A 286 -8.16 -5.44 8.02
CA PHE A 286 -7.75 -6.77 8.50
C PHE A 286 -7.92 -6.94 10.01
N ARG A 287 -7.54 -5.93 10.80
CA ARG A 287 -7.64 -5.96 12.27
C ARG A 287 -9.06 -5.95 12.82
N ASP A 288 -10.03 -5.48 12.04
CA ASP A 288 -11.43 -5.39 12.50
C ASP A 288 -12.14 -6.74 12.40
N VAL A 289 -11.65 -7.63 11.52
CA VAL A 289 -12.27 -8.92 11.17
C VAL A 289 -11.44 -10.15 11.59
N SER A 290 -10.27 -9.94 12.22
CA SER A 290 -9.39 -10.99 12.74
C SER A 290 -8.99 -10.73 14.19
N ARG A 291 -8.67 -11.78 14.94
CA ARG A 291 -8.11 -11.63 16.29
C ARG A 291 -6.69 -11.08 16.23
N PHE A 292 -5.92 -11.53 15.25
CA PHE A 292 -4.62 -10.98 14.93
C PHE A 292 -4.45 -10.85 13.40
N SER A 293 -3.72 -9.83 12.97
CA SER A 293 -3.39 -9.68 11.57
C SER A 293 -2.03 -9.04 11.38
N ARG A 294 -1.32 -9.52 10.36
CA ARG A 294 -0.03 -8.97 9.94
C ARG A 294 -0.02 -8.72 8.44
N ALA A 295 0.50 -7.58 8.02
CA ALA A 295 0.70 -7.26 6.61
C ALA A 295 2.17 -7.10 6.26
N PHE A 296 2.52 -7.45 5.04
CA PHE A 296 3.82 -7.16 4.44
C PHE A 296 3.59 -6.45 3.12
N VAL A 297 4.33 -5.37 2.84
CA VAL A 297 4.15 -4.61 1.61
C VAL A 297 5.49 -4.20 1.04
N GLY A 298 5.69 -4.33 -0.27
CA GLY A 298 6.92 -3.90 -0.91
C GLY A 298 7.06 -2.38 -0.84
N SER A 299 8.21 -1.88 -0.43
CA SER A 299 8.47 -0.46 -0.20
C SER A 299 8.19 0.45 -1.40
N ARG A 300 8.34 -0.11 -2.60
CA ARG A 300 8.11 0.50 -3.92
C ARG A 300 7.20 -0.38 -4.76
N SER A 301 6.42 -1.26 -4.14
CA SER A 301 5.46 -2.07 -4.87
C SER A 301 4.42 -1.18 -5.51
N VAL A 302 4.38 -1.19 -6.85
CA VAL A 302 3.40 -0.43 -7.62
C VAL A 302 2.01 -1.04 -7.46
N ALA A 303 1.93 -2.37 -7.35
CA ALA A 303 0.69 -3.09 -7.12
C ALA A 303 0.33 -3.21 -5.64
N GLY A 304 1.22 -2.86 -4.72
CA GLY A 304 1.02 -2.90 -3.27
C GLY A 304 0.50 -1.58 -2.71
N ASN A 305 -0.42 -1.63 -1.75
CA ASN A 305 -0.98 -0.48 -1.07
C ASN A 305 -0.45 -0.39 0.36
N GLN A 306 0.37 0.63 0.62
CA GLN A 306 0.90 0.90 1.97
C GLN A 306 -0.24 1.18 2.97
N GLU A 307 -1.32 1.82 2.54
CA GLU A 307 -2.46 2.12 3.41
C GLU A 307 -3.22 0.86 3.79
N PHE A 308 -3.53 -0.02 2.84
CA PHE A 308 -4.21 -1.27 3.16
C PHE A 308 -3.33 -2.18 4.02
N ALA A 309 -2.02 -2.20 3.79
CA ALA A 309 -1.11 -2.92 4.68
C ALA A 309 -1.20 -2.41 6.13
N SER A 310 -1.31 -1.09 6.34
CA SER A 310 -1.48 -0.50 7.68
C SER A 310 -2.84 -0.80 8.35
N TRP A 311 -3.75 -1.52 7.69
CA TRP A 311 -5.00 -1.98 8.30
C TRP A 311 -4.85 -3.23 9.17
N ALA A 312 -3.68 -3.85 9.16
CA ALA A 312 -3.35 -4.95 10.05
C ALA A 312 -3.07 -4.47 11.49
N HIS A 313 -2.97 -5.41 12.43
CA HIS A 313 -2.44 -5.09 13.77
C HIS A 313 -0.96 -4.76 13.71
N GLU A 314 -0.24 -5.42 12.80
CA GLU A 314 1.15 -5.17 12.50
C GLU A 314 1.37 -5.13 10.98
N SER A 315 2.25 -4.27 10.53
CA SER A 315 2.55 -4.08 9.12
C SER A 315 4.03 -3.76 8.94
N PHE A 316 4.64 -4.44 7.97
CA PHE A 316 6.06 -4.31 7.68
C PHE A 316 6.27 -3.93 6.22
N GLN A 317 7.09 -2.91 6.01
CA GLN A 317 7.52 -2.51 4.67
C GLN A 317 8.76 -3.30 4.25
N MET A 318 8.71 -4.08 3.17
CA MET A 318 9.85 -4.85 2.66
C MET A 318 10.68 -4.01 1.66
N GLU A 319 11.96 -3.81 1.94
CA GLU A 319 12.87 -2.99 1.15
C GLU A 319 13.78 -3.86 0.27
N PHE A 320 13.57 -3.77 -1.04
CA PHE A 320 14.12 -4.71 -2.02
C PHE A 320 15.31 -4.17 -2.82
N GLY A 321 15.84 -3.00 -2.46
CA GLY A 321 16.98 -2.38 -3.15
C GLY A 321 16.68 -1.79 -4.54
N GLY A 322 15.40 -1.60 -4.91
CA GLY A 322 15.01 -0.93 -6.16
C GLY A 322 14.77 -1.83 -7.37
N LEU A 323 14.36 -3.08 -7.15
CA LEU A 323 13.96 -4.01 -8.22
C LEU A 323 12.51 -3.79 -8.68
N SER A 324 12.18 -4.21 -9.91
CA SER A 324 10.97 -3.77 -10.64
C SER A 324 9.67 -4.55 -10.36
N ASP A 325 9.71 -5.67 -9.62
CA ASP A 325 8.51 -6.45 -9.23
C ASP A 325 8.57 -6.76 -7.73
N GLU A 326 8.32 -5.78 -6.88
CA GLU A 326 8.26 -6.03 -5.44
C GLU A 326 6.99 -6.82 -5.05
N HIS A 327 5.92 -6.72 -5.85
CA HIS A 327 4.63 -7.36 -5.58
C HIS A 327 4.73 -8.88 -5.47
N GLY A 328 5.41 -9.50 -6.43
CA GLY A 328 5.68 -10.92 -6.39
C GLY A 328 6.73 -11.33 -5.35
N ARG A 329 7.68 -10.44 -5.06
CA ARG A 329 8.83 -10.73 -4.18
C ARG A 329 8.47 -10.71 -2.70
N VAL A 330 7.43 -9.99 -2.30
CA VAL A 330 6.89 -10.09 -0.93
C VAL A 330 6.50 -11.53 -0.59
N VAL A 331 5.84 -12.24 -1.51
CA VAL A 331 5.47 -13.65 -1.32
C VAL A 331 6.71 -14.54 -1.22
N GLU A 332 7.68 -14.37 -2.11
CA GLU A 332 8.93 -15.14 -2.08
C GLU A 332 9.73 -14.91 -0.79
N THR A 333 9.79 -13.66 -0.33
CA THR A 333 10.45 -13.29 0.92
C THR A 333 9.73 -13.89 2.11
N PHE A 334 8.40 -13.90 2.10
CA PHE A 334 7.59 -14.54 3.13
C PHE A 334 7.81 -16.07 3.17
N ILE A 335 7.91 -16.73 2.00
CA ILE A 335 8.29 -18.15 1.92
C ILE A 335 9.66 -18.37 2.55
N LYS A 336 10.64 -17.50 2.26
CA LYS A 336 11.99 -17.58 2.85
C LYS A 336 11.96 -17.41 4.36
N LEU A 337 11.22 -16.41 4.87
CA LEU A 337 11.02 -16.18 6.30
C LEU A 337 10.48 -17.44 7.00
N ILE A 338 9.45 -18.07 6.43
CA ILE A 338 8.88 -19.32 6.98
C ILE A 338 9.91 -20.46 6.96
N SER A 339 10.66 -20.59 5.86
CA SER A 339 11.60 -21.71 5.68
C SER A 339 12.85 -21.61 6.57
N GLU A 340 13.36 -20.40 6.81
CA GLU A 340 14.58 -20.15 7.59
C GLU A 340 14.28 -19.99 9.09
N HIS A 341 13.05 -19.57 9.42
CA HIS A 341 12.58 -19.42 10.79
C HIS A 341 11.31 -20.26 10.96
N PRO A 342 11.48 -21.59 11.10
CA PRO A 342 10.36 -22.49 11.24
C PRO A 342 9.49 -22.05 12.41
N PHE A 343 8.17 -22.10 12.23
CA PHE A 343 7.21 -21.75 13.26
C PHE A 343 7.47 -22.62 14.51
N LYS A 344 8.07 -22.02 15.54
CA LYS A 344 8.32 -22.73 16.78
C LYS A 344 6.99 -22.95 17.51
N GLN A 345 6.98 -23.82 18.53
CA GLN A 345 5.77 -24.04 19.31
C GLN A 345 5.30 -22.74 19.99
N PRO A 346 3.98 -22.56 20.20
CA PRO A 346 3.43 -21.44 20.96
C PRO A 346 4.19 -21.26 22.28
N GLY A 347 4.68 -20.04 22.55
CA GLY A 347 5.45 -19.70 23.76
C GLY A 347 6.98 -19.63 23.59
N SER A 348 7.53 -19.99 22.43
CA SER A 348 8.94 -19.71 22.13
C SER A 348 9.10 -18.24 21.73
N LYS A 349 9.88 -17.47 22.49
CA LYS A 349 10.10 -16.02 22.28
C LYS A 349 10.87 -15.67 20.99
N ASP A 350 11.30 -16.66 20.22
CA ASP A 350 12.22 -16.47 19.09
C ASP A 350 11.57 -16.59 17.71
N SER A 351 10.28 -16.92 17.61
CA SER A 351 9.63 -17.08 16.30
C SER A 351 9.13 -15.73 15.82
N PHE A 352 9.78 -15.18 14.77
CA PHE A 352 9.32 -13.97 14.09
C PHE A 352 7.83 -14.07 13.67
N LEU A 353 7.33 -15.29 13.42
CA LEU A 353 5.96 -15.58 13.00
C LEU A 353 5.02 -16.03 14.13
N ASP A 354 5.54 -16.32 15.33
CA ASP A 354 4.78 -16.66 16.54
C ASP A 354 5.12 -15.73 17.71
N LEU A 355 5.34 -14.43 17.45
CA LEU A 355 5.30 -13.45 18.53
C LEU A 355 3.95 -13.65 19.25
N ASP A 356 4.04 -14.06 20.51
CA ASP A 356 2.95 -14.63 21.30
C ASP A 356 1.74 -13.67 21.33
N ASP A 357 0.69 -14.01 20.57
CA ASP A 357 -0.55 -13.25 20.37
C ASP A 357 -1.34 -12.99 21.69
N SER A 358 -0.86 -13.50 22.83
CA SER A 358 -1.59 -13.53 24.10
C SER A 358 -1.21 -12.44 25.12
N LYS A 359 -0.25 -11.55 24.83
CA LYS A 359 0.15 -10.49 25.77
C LYS A 359 0.23 -9.12 25.09
N GLU A 360 -0.43 -8.15 25.72
CA GLU A 360 -0.40 -6.72 25.37
C GLU A 360 1.02 -6.26 25.01
N HIS A 361 1.26 -6.06 23.71
CA HIS A 361 2.50 -5.54 23.17
C HIS A 361 2.63 -4.04 23.50
N ASN A 362 3.08 -3.74 24.73
CA ASN A 362 3.40 -2.37 25.15
C ASN A 362 4.90 -2.08 25.28
N ASP A 363 5.80 -3.05 25.08
CA ASP A 363 7.23 -2.82 25.32
C ASP A 363 8.12 -3.12 24.11
N CYS A 364 8.46 -2.05 23.39
CA CYS A 364 9.80 -1.89 22.80
C CYS A 364 10.88 -1.66 23.90
N ASN A 365 10.51 -1.64 25.18
CA ASN A 365 11.42 -1.51 26.30
C ASN A 365 12.07 -2.85 26.65
N GLY A 366 13.03 -3.25 25.82
CA GLY A 366 14.16 -4.09 26.21
C GLY A 366 13.83 -5.35 27.02
N LYS A 367 13.49 -6.45 26.33
CA LYS A 367 14.06 -7.78 26.61
C LYS A 367 13.64 -8.80 25.52
N SER A 368 14.65 -9.45 24.95
CA SER A 368 14.66 -10.79 24.32
C SER A 368 14.03 -11.02 22.94
N ASN A 369 14.59 -10.44 21.87
CA ASN A 369 14.72 -11.15 20.58
C ASN A 369 15.91 -10.59 19.77
N LYS A 370 16.74 -11.45 19.18
CA LYS A 370 18.03 -11.08 18.52
C LYS A 370 17.86 -10.30 17.20
N PHE A 371 16.64 -10.14 16.70
CA PHE A 371 16.32 -9.53 15.41
C PHE A 371 15.66 -8.13 15.50
N ILE A 372 15.52 -7.55 16.70
CA ILE A 372 14.69 -6.35 16.92
C ILE A 372 15.55 -5.09 17.10
N LYS A 373 15.32 -4.06 16.27
CA LYS A 373 15.79 -2.67 16.48
C LYS A 373 14.70 -1.67 16.13
N CYS A 374 14.70 -0.48 16.73
CA CYS A 374 13.70 0.56 16.49
C CYS A 374 14.25 1.72 15.63
N ASP A 375 13.60 2.05 14.51
CA ASP A 375 13.91 3.16 13.58
C ASP A 375 12.64 3.96 13.22
N ALA A 376 12.82 5.17 12.70
CA ALA A 376 11.78 6.18 12.47
C ALA A 376 11.30 6.32 11.01
N TYR A 377 11.20 5.23 10.23
CA TYR A 377 10.83 5.30 8.80
C TYR A 377 9.38 4.86 8.52
N ASN A 378 8.71 5.61 7.63
CA ASN A 378 7.29 5.54 7.22
C ASN A 378 6.27 5.47 8.38
N PRO A 379 5.49 6.55 8.66
CA PRO A 379 4.63 6.60 9.84
C PRO A 379 3.50 5.56 9.85
N LYS A 380 3.26 4.85 8.73
CA LYS A 380 2.18 3.88 8.58
C LYS A 380 2.51 2.46 9.03
N HIS A 381 3.79 2.13 9.25
CA HIS A 381 4.22 0.76 9.52
C HIS A 381 4.94 0.63 10.85
N GLU A 382 4.77 -0.53 11.48
CA GLU A 382 5.43 -0.95 12.71
C GLU A 382 6.91 -1.26 12.47
N GLY A 383 7.33 -1.44 11.21
CA GLY A 383 8.71 -1.72 10.87
C GLY A 383 9.00 -1.81 9.37
N SER A 384 10.27 -2.07 9.05
CA SER A 384 10.71 -2.45 7.71
C SER A 384 11.64 -3.66 7.73
N ILE A 385 11.67 -4.40 6.62
CA ILE A 385 12.49 -5.60 6.44
C ILE A 385 13.39 -5.34 5.25
N GLY A 386 14.70 -5.28 5.46
CA GLY A 386 15.65 -5.26 4.34
C GLY A 386 15.69 -6.62 3.68
N VAL A 387 15.66 -6.65 2.35
CA VAL A 387 15.64 -7.89 1.55
C VAL A 387 16.67 -7.80 0.44
N ASP A 388 17.51 -8.83 0.30
CA ASP A 388 18.50 -8.88 -0.78
C ASP A 388 17.88 -9.26 -2.14
N SER A 389 18.71 -9.36 -3.17
CA SER A 389 18.29 -9.74 -4.53
C SER A 389 17.77 -11.18 -4.65
N SER A 390 18.07 -12.05 -3.67
CA SER A 390 17.62 -13.45 -3.61
C SER A 390 16.29 -13.63 -2.86
N ASN A 391 15.66 -12.53 -2.45
CA ASN A 391 14.47 -12.50 -1.58
C ASN A 391 14.76 -12.97 -0.15
N LYS A 392 16.02 -12.97 0.27
CA LYS A 392 16.35 -13.31 1.64
C LYS A 392 16.25 -12.06 2.52
N PRO A 393 15.52 -12.12 3.63
CA PRO A 393 15.54 -11.05 4.64
C PRO A 393 16.97 -10.87 5.18
N THR A 394 17.48 -9.65 5.14
CA THR A 394 18.82 -9.30 5.61
C THR A 394 18.80 -8.49 6.91
N SER A 395 17.69 -7.82 7.19
CA SER A 395 17.51 -7.02 8.40
C SER A 395 16.03 -6.86 8.72
N VAL A 396 15.70 -6.68 10.00
CA VAL A 396 14.37 -6.26 10.45
C VAL A 396 14.55 -5.02 11.32
N ARG A 397 13.77 -4.00 11.02
CA ARG A 397 13.64 -2.76 11.76
C ARG A 397 12.19 -2.66 12.22
N PHE A 398 11.99 -2.27 13.46
CA PHE A 398 10.71 -1.96 14.09
C PHE A 398 10.66 -0.46 14.33
N ARG A 399 9.55 0.07 14.80
CA ARG A 399 9.41 1.47 15.19
C ARG A 399 9.08 1.54 16.68
N GLN A 400 9.75 2.43 17.40
CA GLN A 400 9.39 2.69 18.78
C GLN A 400 8.17 3.64 18.82
N PRO A 401 7.08 3.26 19.51
CA PRO A 401 5.95 4.16 19.72
C PRO A 401 6.42 5.45 20.41
N GLY A 402 6.06 6.61 19.87
CA GLY A 402 6.30 7.92 20.52
C GLY A 402 7.60 8.65 20.18
N MET A 403 8.50 8.10 19.35
CA MET A 403 9.70 8.83 18.90
C MET A 403 9.45 9.64 17.61
N GLN A 404 9.77 10.94 17.64
CA GLN A 404 9.95 11.80 16.47
C GLN A 404 11.45 11.77 16.05
N ALA A 405 11.74 11.27 14.84
CA ALA A 405 13.00 11.11 14.06
C ALA A 405 14.34 11.80 14.50
N PRO A 406 15.51 11.35 13.97
CA PRO A 406 16.04 9.98 13.87
C PRO A 406 17.49 9.85 14.41
N ASP A 407 17.79 8.74 15.09
CA ASP A 407 19.14 8.15 15.18
C ASP A 407 19.10 6.81 14.42
N GLU A 408 20.09 6.50 13.57
CA GLU A 408 20.10 5.30 12.72
C GLU A 408 21.01 4.21 13.31
N VAL A 409 20.51 2.97 13.44
CA VAL A 409 21.37 1.85 13.85
C VAL A 409 21.17 0.62 12.97
N VAL A 410 22.20 0.25 12.20
CA VAL A 410 22.19 -0.91 11.28
C VAL A 410 22.72 -2.17 11.98
N VAL A 411 22.07 -3.32 11.77
CA VAL A 411 22.60 -4.67 12.12
C VAL A 411 22.73 -5.46 10.84
N SER A 412 23.86 -6.11 10.65
CA SER A 412 24.03 -7.09 9.57
C SER A 412 23.44 -8.45 9.98
N ALA A 413 22.99 -9.26 9.02
CA ALA A 413 22.52 -10.63 9.26
C ALA A 413 23.55 -11.54 9.98
N ASN A 414 24.83 -11.12 10.06
CA ASN A 414 25.90 -11.83 10.74
C ASN A 414 26.05 -11.46 12.22
N GLY A 415 25.23 -10.54 12.73
CA GLY A 415 25.28 -10.09 14.13
C GLY A 415 26.29 -8.98 14.40
N ASP A 416 26.87 -8.35 13.37
CA ASP A 416 27.73 -7.17 13.53
C ASP A 416 26.88 -5.91 13.68
N TYR A 417 27.30 -5.03 14.60
CA TYR A 417 26.61 -3.77 14.91
C TYR A 417 27.41 -2.59 14.36
N THR A 418 26.75 -1.71 13.60
CA THR A 418 27.31 -0.40 13.22
C THR A 418 26.32 0.68 13.65
N TYR A 419 26.76 1.59 14.52
CA TYR A 419 25.98 2.76 14.95
C TYR A 419 26.31 3.94 14.05
N LYS A 420 25.31 4.66 13.55
CA LYS A 420 25.50 5.87 12.75
C LYS A 420 24.65 7.00 13.34
N ILE A 421 25.32 7.90 14.06
CA ILE A 421 24.69 9.05 14.69
C ILE A 421 24.80 10.24 13.73
N ASP A 422 23.72 10.55 13.01
CA ASP A 422 23.66 11.72 12.12
C ASP A 422 23.05 12.92 12.87
N GLY A 423 23.91 13.76 13.46
CA GLY A 423 23.46 14.96 14.20
C GLY A 423 24.52 16.02 14.48
N ILE A 424 25.77 15.78 14.10
CA ILE A 424 26.88 16.74 14.29
C ILE A 424 27.15 17.41 12.95
N LYS A 425 27.18 18.76 12.90
CA LYS A 425 27.62 19.50 11.71
C LYS A 425 29.03 19.04 11.33
N GLY A 426 29.12 18.33 10.19
CA GLY A 426 30.34 17.73 9.66
C GLY A 426 30.20 16.21 9.64
N ASN A 427 30.24 15.60 8.44
CA ASN A 427 30.22 14.14 8.23
C ASN A 427 31.28 13.47 9.10
N ARG A 428 30.89 12.92 10.25
CA ARG A 428 31.79 12.17 11.13
C ARG A 428 31.09 10.90 11.57
N THR A 429 31.67 9.77 11.17
CA THR A 429 31.22 8.44 11.56
C THR A 429 31.95 8.04 12.83
N VAL A 430 31.22 7.62 13.87
CA VAL A 430 31.80 6.94 15.03
C VAL A 430 31.53 5.46 14.87
N SER A 431 32.59 4.66 14.69
CA SER A 431 32.49 3.21 14.59
C SER A 431 32.87 2.57 15.93
N ILE A 432 31.97 1.75 16.48
CA ILE A 432 32.23 0.95 17.69
C ILE A 432 32.15 -0.52 17.29
N THR A 433 33.24 -1.26 17.49
CA THR A 433 33.29 -2.70 17.22
C THR A 433 33.48 -3.44 18.54
N SER A 434 32.52 -4.32 18.89
CA SER A 434 32.64 -5.21 20.06
C SER A 434 33.48 -6.43 19.67
N LEU A 435 34.49 -6.76 20.48
CA LEU A 435 35.31 -7.98 20.33
C LEU A 435 34.98 -9.00 21.44
N GLY A 436 33.69 -9.17 21.74
CA GLY A 436 33.17 -10.14 22.71
C GLY A 436 32.33 -9.50 23.81
N GLY A 437 31.11 -10.02 24.00
CA GLY A 437 30.13 -9.52 24.98
C GLY A 437 29.15 -8.48 24.41
N ASN A 438 28.04 -8.27 25.13
CA ASN A 438 27.01 -7.26 24.83
C ASN A 438 27.37 -5.94 25.55
N PRO A 439 28.00 -4.95 24.89
CA PRO A 439 28.21 -3.65 25.52
C PRO A 439 26.87 -2.96 25.77
N LYS A 440 26.71 -2.35 26.94
CA LYS A 440 25.58 -1.47 27.22
C LYS A 440 26.03 -0.04 26.91
N ILE A 441 25.43 0.54 25.87
CA ILE A 441 25.66 1.94 25.50
C ILE A 441 24.49 2.73 26.04
N LEU A 442 24.75 3.60 27.03
CA LEU A 442 23.79 4.56 27.54
C LEU A 442 24.12 5.92 26.92
N ILE A 443 23.17 6.47 26.17
CA ILE A 443 23.24 7.83 25.64
C ILE A 443 22.27 8.65 26.49
N ASP A 444 22.78 9.38 27.48
CA ASP A 444 21.98 10.35 28.23
C ASP A 444 21.89 11.64 27.40
N ASN A 445 20.67 11.97 26.96
CA ASN A 445 20.41 13.24 26.30
C ASN A 445 19.90 14.28 27.31
N TYR A 446 20.63 15.40 27.34
CA TYR A 446 20.23 16.72 27.85
C TYR A 446 20.20 16.92 29.37
N ILE A 447 21.33 17.34 29.95
CA ILE A 447 21.36 18.11 31.19
C ILE A 447 21.43 19.60 30.79
N PRO A 448 20.39 20.42 31.04
CA PRO A 448 20.55 21.86 30.90
C PRO A 448 21.58 22.32 31.94
N GLY A 449 22.69 22.91 31.45
CA GLY A 449 23.79 23.32 32.30
C GLY A 449 23.36 24.32 33.36
N ASN A 450 23.86 24.13 34.59
CA ASN A 450 23.76 25.10 35.67
C ASN A 450 24.38 26.44 35.22
N PRO A 451 23.60 27.54 35.16
CA PRO A 451 24.08 28.83 34.67
C PRO A 451 25.16 29.49 35.53
N ASP A 452 25.44 28.98 36.74
CA ASP A 452 26.35 29.63 37.70
C ASP A 452 27.80 29.13 37.64
N SER A 453 28.19 28.35 36.63
CA SER A 453 29.58 27.87 36.50
C SER A 453 30.49 28.88 35.78
N PRO A 454 31.58 29.36 36.39
CA PRO A 454 32.48 30.38 35.83
C PRO A 454 33.37 29.89 34.66
N LEU A 455 33.19 28.65 34.16
CA LEU A 455 33.97 28.09 33.05
C LEU A 455 33.13 27.83 31.78
N PHE A 456 31.94 28.42 31.65
CA PHE A 456 31.03 28.10 30.55
C PHE A 456 31.37 28.84 29.23
N ASN A 457 32.00 28.13 28.29
CA ASN A 457 32.18 28.58 26.91
C ASN A 457 30.96 28.16 26.04
N ARG A 458 30.20 29.12 25.52
CA ARG A 458 28.93 28.91 24.79
C ARG A 458 29.04 28.16 23.44
N SER A 459 30.21 27.67 23.06
CA SER A 459 30.44 27.02 21.75
C SER A 459 30.83 25.54 21.81
N ALA A 460 31.00 24.95 23.00
CA ALA A 460 31.35 23.54 23.12
C ALA A 460 30.09 22.70 23.38
N ARG A 461 29.71 21.88 22.39
CA ARG A 461 28.75 20.78 22.59
C ARG A 461 29.55 19.57 23.06
N TYR A 462 29.25 19.07 24.25
CA TYR A 462 29.83 17.83 24.75
C TYR A 462 28.84 16.70 24.50
N LEU A 463 29.34 15.56 24.04
CA LEU A 463 28.59 14.31 24.00
C LEU A 463 29.22 13.43 25.08
N ASP A 464 28.51 13.22 26.18
CA ASP A 464 28.89 12.20 27.16
C ASP A 464 28.41 10.84 26.64
N VAL A 465 29.35 9.99 26.26
CA VAL A 465 29.08 8.61 25.88
C VAL A 465 29.54 7.72 27.03
N LYS A 466 28.61 7.17 27.79
CA LYS A 466 28.93 6.16 28.80
C LYS A 466 28.91 4.78 28.15
N VAL A 467 30.08 4.16 28.06
CA VAL A 467 30.22 2.78 27.58
C VAL A 467 30.48 1.87 28.77
N GLU A 468 29.51 1.05 29.14
CA GLU A 468 29.69 0.01 30.14
C GLU A 468 30.08 -1.29 29.43
N LEU A 469 31.34 -1.67 29.57
CA LEU A 469 31.85 -2.95 29.08
C LEU A 469 31.65 -4.01 30.15
N GLY A 470 31.07 -5.16 29.76
CA GLY A 470 31.20 -6.40 30.53
C GLY A 470 32.65 -6.93 30.48
N GLN A 471 32.85 -8.23 30.68
CA GLN A 471 34.15 -8.90 30.50
C GLN A 471 34.58 -8.96 29.01
N GLY A 472 34.81 -7.81 28.37
CA GLY A 472 35.17 -7.72 26.96
C GLY A 472 35.88 -6.40 26.62
N GLN A 473 36.58 -6.41 25.49
CA GLN A 473 37.26 -5.24 24.95
C GLN A 473 36.40 -4.57 23.87
N ALA A 474 36.38 -3.24 23.86
CA ALA A 474 35.83 -2.46 22.75
C ALA A 474 36.90 -1.58 22.14
N LYS A 475 36.91 -1.49 20.81
CA LYS A 475 37.74 -0.53 20.08
C LYS A 475 36.87 0.62 19.62
N ILE A 476 37.19 1.82 20.09
CA ILE A 476 36.56 3.07 19.67
C ILE A 476 37.56 3.81 18.78
N THR A 477 37.18 4.10 17.53
CA THR A 477 38.02 4.88 16.62
C THR A 477 37.34 6.21 16.34
N ILE A 478 37.99 7.32 16.72
CA ILE A 478 37.49 8.68 16.49
C ILE A 478 38.50 9.41 15.61
N PRO A 479 38.16 9.77 14.37
CA PRO A 479 39.03 10.56 13.53
C PRO A 479 39.04 12.03 14.02
N GLU A 480 40.24 12.49 14.39
CA GLU A 480 40.63 13.89 14.53
C GLU A 480 39.72 14.79 15.40
N THR A 481 39.81 14.68 16.72
CA THR A 481 39.68 15.82 17.67
C THR A 481 40.09 15.43 19.10
N LYS A 482 40.38 16.44 19.95
CA LYS A 482 40.56 16.30 21.40
C LYS A 482 39.23 15.86 22.04
N VAL A 483 39.07 14.56 22.26
CA VAL A 483 38.07 14.03 23.18
C VAL A 483 38.81 13.62 24.45
N THR A 484 38.43 14.18 25.60
CA THR A 484 38.87 13.63 26.89
C THR A 484 37.90 12.49 27.22
N ILE A 485 38.40 11.26 27.22
CA ILE A 485 37.62 10.09 27.65
C ILE A 485 38.09 9.77 29.07
N ASN A 486 37.22 9.95 30.05
CA ASN A 486 37.50 9.55 31.42
C ASN A 486 37.16 8.07 31.57
N PHE A 487 38.17 7.24 31.82
CA PHE A 487 37.98 5.84 32.16
C PHE A 487 37.96 5.68 33.68
N THR A 488 36.90 5.09 34.22
CA THR A 488 36.91 4.51 35.56
C THR A 488 37.07 3.01 35.42
N GLY A 489 38.32 2.55 35.26
CA GLY A 489 38.67 1.13 35.12
C GLY A 489 40.05 0.93 34.51
N VAL A 490 40.79 -0.07 35.00
CA VAL A 490 42.23 -0.28 34.73
C VAL A 490 42.48 -0.72 33.28
N GLY A 491 43.20 0.10 32.51
CA GLY A 491 43.70 -0.24 31.17
C GLY A 491 44.48 0.91 30.52
N GLU A 492 45.66 0.61 29.97
CA GLU A 492 46.64 1.56 29.43
C GLU A 492 46.26 2.09 28.02
N VAL A 493 46.56 3.36 27.72
CA VAL A 493 46.26 4.02 26.43
C VAL A 493 47.52 4.66 25.85
N ILE A 494 47.86 4.35 24.59
CA ILE A 494 48.95 4.99 23.83
C ILE A 494 48.35 5.88 22.72
N SER A 495 48.77 7.15 22.60
CA SER A 495 48.41 8.02 21.46
C SER A 495 49.58 8.93 21.04
N ARG A 496 49.80 9.11 19.73
CA ARG A 496 50.80 10.03 19.11
C ARG A 496 50.08 11.06 18.21
N ARG A 497 50.61 12.29 18.09
CA ARG A 497 50.05 13.42 17.28
C ARG A 497 51.08 14.07 16.36
N GLU A 498 50.64 14.53 15.18
CA GLU A 498 51.32 15.55 14.36
C GLU A 498 50.32 16.53 13.68
N ASN A 499 50.61 17.83 13.88
CA ASN A 499 50.42 19.08 13.10
C ASN A 499 49.10 19.53 12.41
N GLN A 500 48.81 20.84 12.58
CA GLN A 500 47.70 21.65 12.05
C GLN A 500 48.17 22.73 11.04
N ARG A 501 47.25 23.26 10.21
CA ARG A 501 47.19 24.69 9.77
C ARG A 501 45.81 25.08 9.20
N TRP A 502 45.36 26.31 9.47
CA TRP A 502 44.09 26.94 9.03
C TRP A 502 44.35 28.17 8.14
N GLN A 503 43.43 28.51 7.21
CA GLN A 503 43.11 29.88 6.76
C GLN A 503 41.66 30.02 6.26
N ILE A 504 41.00 31.15 6.58
CA ILE A 504 39.67 31.61 6.11
C ILE A 504 39.86 33.01 5.48
N ALA A 505 39.12 33.33 4.42
CA ALA A 505 38.83 34.71 4.03
C ALA A 505 37.40 34.85 3.48
N ALA A 506 36.72 35.93 3.92
CA ALA A 506 35.38 36.35 3.53
C ALA A 506 35.44 37.63 2.68
N GLY A 507 34.40 37.91 1.89
CA GLY A 507 34.22 39.20 1.23
C GLY A 507 32.87 39.33 0.53
N SER A 508 31.98 40.16 1.09
CA SER A 508 30.72 40.61 0.51
C SER A 508 30.76 42.13 0.35
N THR A 509 30.15 42.69 -0.70
CA THR A 509 29.49 44.01 -0.64
C THR A 509 28.43 44.18 -1.74
N SER A 510 27.34 44.81 -1.33
CA SER A 510 26.11 45.16 -2.04
C SER A 510 26.13 46.65 -2.41
N ALA A 511 25.48 47.04 -3.52
CA ALA A 511 24.91 48.38 -3.71
C ALA A 511 23.77 48.35 -4.75
N LYS A 512 22.63 48.96 -4.41
CA LYS A 512 21.60 49.47 -5.32
C LYS A 512 21.00 50.74 -4.72
N PRO A 513 20.71 51.75 -5.55
CA PRO A 513 19.44 52.45 -5.40
C PRO A 513 18.80 52.86 -6.74
N GLY A 514 17.51 53.17 -6.69
CA GLY A 514 16.83 53.98 -7.73
C GLY A 514 15.46 53.45 -8.13
N GLY A 515 14.41 54.00 -7.52
CA GLY A 515 13.01 53.76 -7.88
C GLY A 515 12.53 54.62 -9.05
N LEU A 516 11.45 54.17 -9.72
CA LEU A 516 10.70 54.97 -10.68
C LEU A 516 9.19 54.68 -10.61
N ILE A 517 8.46 55.77 -10.35
CA ILE A 517 7.14 56.23 -10.81
C ILE A 517 6.13 55.17 -11.32
N ARG A 518 4.98 55.08 -10.62
CA ARG A 518 3.76 54.35 -11.00
C ARG A 518 2.82 55.23 -11.82
N THR A 519 2.41 54.75 -12.99
CA THR A 519 1.19 55.18 -13.69
C THR A 519 0.25 53.98 -13.84
N GLY A 520 -0.99 54.14 -13.38
CA GLY A 520 -1.99 53.08 -13.31
C GLY A 520 -2.55 52.66 -14.67
N GLY A 521 -1.94 51.65 -15.28
CA GLY A 521 -2.66 50.65 -16.06
C GLY A 521 -2.99 49.47 -15.14
N SER A 522 -4.10 48.77 -15.37
CA SER A 522 -4.39 47.49 -14.71
C SER A 522 -3.25 46.52 -15.00
N ASP A 523 -2.30 46.49 -14.07
CA ASP A 523 -1.07 45.73 -14.14
C ASP A 523 -1.45 44.25 -14.21
N LEU A 524 -1.44 43.70 -15.43
CA LEU A 524 -1.28 42.28 -15.71
C LEU A 524 0.11 41.85 -15.22
N SER A 525 0.40 42.13 -13.95
CA SER A 525 1.67 41.91 -13.30
C SER A 525 1.97 40.44 -13.47
N SER A 526 2.97 40.16 -14.31
CA SER A 526 3.41 38.81 -14.58
C SER A 526 3.92 38.24 -13.27
N ARG A 527 3.09 37.47 -12.56
CA ARG A 527 3.48 36.92 -11.26
C ARG A 527 4.38 35.71 -11.52
N GLU A 528 5.59 35.77 -11.01
CA GLU A 528 6.52 34.64 -11.02
C GLU A 528 5.95 33.50 -10.14
N ILE A 529 6.02 32.28 -10.67
CA ILE A 529 5.57 31.06 -10.02
C ILE A 529 6.83 30.30 -9.59
N PRO A 530 7.08 30.15 -8.27
CA PRO A 530 8.20 29.37 -7.80
C PRO A 530 8.02 27.90 -8.17
N PHE A 531 9.13 27.23 -8.46
CA PHE A 531 9.17 25.80 -8.74
C PHE A 531 10.28 25.13 -7.93
N GLU A 532 10.08 23.84 -7.65
CA GLU A 532 11.03 22.98 -6.96
C GLU A 532 11.65 22.00 -7.97
N ILE A 533 12.97 21.79 -7.90
CA ILE A 533 13.66 20.79 -8.70
C ILE A 533 13.60 19.45 -7.97
N CYS A 534 12.72 18.60 -8.44
CA CYS A 534 12.46 17.24 -7.95
C CYS A 534 13.43 16.19 -8.48
N GLY A 535 14.43 16.57 -9.26
CA GLY A 535 15.38 15.65 -9.85
C GLY A 535 16.11 16.35 -10.98
N GLU A 536 17.42 16.23 -10.99
CA GLU A 536 18.25 16.83 -12.02
C GLU A 536 19.37 15.87 -12.37
N SER A 537 19.61 15.70 -13.67
CA SER A 537 20.86 15.16 -14.18
C SER A 537 21.44 16.18 -15.14
N LYS A 538 22.67 16.62 -14.89
CA LYS A 538 23.39 17.54 -15.79
C LYS A 538 24.15 16.79 -16.89
N THR A 539 24.26 15.48 -16.76
CA THR A 539 25.07 14.62 -17.62
C THR A 539 24.22 13.69 -18.48
N TRP A 540 22.92 13.58 -18.22
CA TRP A 540 22.04 12.73 -19.02
C TRP A 540 22.07 13.12 -20.50
N VAL A 541 22.19 12.12 -21.35
CA VAL A 541 22.06 12.27 -22.80
C VAL A 541 20.95 11.32 -23.24
N ARG A 542 20.02 11.83 -24.05
CA ARG A 542 19.00 10.97 -24.66
C ARG A 542 19.70 9.87 -25.46
N PRO A 543 19.31 8.59 -25.32
CA PRO A 543 19.92 7.52 -26.10
C PRO A 543 19.77 7.79 -27.60
N THR A 544 20.61 7.15 -28.40
CA THR A 544 20.42 7.14 -29.85
C THR A 544 19.15 6.37 -30.21
N ALA A 545 18.58 6.63 -31.40
CA ALA A 545 17.42 5.89 -31.89
C ALA A 545 17.65 4.37 -31.92
N THR A 546 18.86 3.94 -32.26
CA THR A 546 19.24 2.52 -32.28
C THR A 546 19.26 1.92 -30.87
N GLU A 547 19.83 2.62 -29.89
CA GLU A 547 19.84 2.19 -28.49
C GLU A 547 18.42 2.14 -27.90
N GLN A 548 17.61 3.17 -28.17
CA GLN A 548 16.22 3.22 -27.74
C GLN A 548 15.42 2.05 -28.29
N ARG A 549 15.50 1.80 -29.61
CA ARG A 549 14.82 0.67 -30.25
C ARG A 549 15.23 -0.66 -29.62
N ARG A 550 16.54 -0.88 -29.48
CA ARG A 550 17.08 -2.10 -28.86
C ARG A 550 16.59 -2.28 -27.44
N HIS A 551 16.57 -1.19 -26.66
CA HIS A 551 16.07 -1.21 -25.30
C HIS A 551 14.59 -1.59 -25.23
N LEU A 552 13.74 -0.97 -26.05
CA LEU A 552 12.31 -1.29 -26.09
C LEU A 552 12.06 -2.74 -26.55
N GLN A 553 12.86 -3.27 -27.49
CA GLN A 553 12.82 -4.67 -27.92
C GLN A 553 13.23 -5.63 -26.80
N ASN A 554 14.24 -5.26 -26.02
CA ASN A 554 14.80 -6.10 -24.96
C ASN A 554 13.97 -6.12 -23.68
N MET A 555 12.99 -5.23 -23.52
CA MET A 555 12.17 -5.15 -22.30
C MET A 555 11.23 -6.33 -22.05
N GLY A 556 11.41 -7.45 -22.77
CA GLY A 556 10.82 -8.75 -22.47
C GLY A 556 9.33 -8.85 -22.83
N ARG A 557 8.98 -9.92 -23.54
CA ARG A 557 7.60 -10.42 -23.72
C ARG A 557 6.58 -9.42 -24.27
N GLY A 558 6.96 -8.57 -25.21
CA GLY A 558 5.99 -7.76 -25.97
C GLY A 558 5.25 -6.72 -25.14
N ARG A 559 5.90 -6.14 -24.11
CA ARG A 559 5.32 -5.00 -23.36
C ARG A 559 4.85 -3.87 -24.29
N TYR A 560 5.62 -3.57 -25.33
CA TYR A 560 5.26 -2.61 -26.35
C TYR A 560 5.03 -3.30 -27.69
N SER A 561 4.05 -2.82 -28.45
CA SER A 561 3.77 -3.30 -29.80
C SER A 561 4.95 -3.00 -30.74
N LEU A 562 5.03 -3.73 -31.85
CA LEU A 562 6.03 -3.48 -32.88
C LEU A 562 5.93 -2.06 -33.45
N GLU A 563 4.73 -1.48 -33.49
CA GLU A 563 4.48 -0.09 -33.87
C GLU A 563 5.13 0.89 -32.90
N VAL A 564 4.86 0.78 -31.59
CA VAL A 564 5.46 1.64 -30.56
C VAL A 564 7.00 1.52 -30.57
N ILE A 565 7.53 0.32 -30.80
CA ILE A 565 8.97 0.09 -30.97
C ILE A 565 9.51 0.77 -32.24
N GLY A 566 8.77 0.65 -33.35
CA GLY A 566 9.10 1.28 -34.64
C GLY A 566 9.19 2.80 -34.52
N GLU A 567 8.26 3.39 -33.77
CA GLU A 567 8.17 4.82 -33.45
C GLU A 567 9.05 5.24 -32.26
N LEU A 568 9.89 4.34 -31.73
CA LEU A 568 10.83 4.59 -30.64
C LEU A 568 10.19 5.02 -29.30
N GLY A 569 8.88 4.82 -29.16
CA GLY A 569 8.07 5.29 -28.02
C GLY A 569 7.04 6.37 -28.36
N GLY A 570 6.86 6.71 -29.65
CA GLY A 570 5.83 7.62 -30.13
C GLY A 570 6.02 9.05 -29.60
N ASP A 571 4.95 9.65 -29.10
CA ASP A 571 4.95 11.04 -28.62
C ASP A 571 5.99 11.31 -27.52
N TYR A 572 6.24 10.34 -26.63
CA TYR A 572 7.22 10.51 -25.55
C TYR A 572 8.65 10.60 -26.07
N TRP A 573 8.93 10.00 -27.23
CA TRP A 573 10.23 10.09 -27.87
C TRP A 573 10.43 11.43 -28.58
N THR A 574 9.38 11.95 -29.23
CA THR A 574 9.47 13.16 -30.06
C THR A 574 9.42 14.46 -29.25
N HIS A 575 8.95 14.40 -28.00
CA HIS A 575 8.86 15.57 -27.13
C HIS A 575 10.01 15.64 -26.11
N ASN A 576 10.39 16.87 -25.76
CA ASN A 576 11.38 17.16 -24.73
C ASN A 576 10.75 17.70 -23.45
N ILE A 577 9.49 18.13 -23.50
CA ILE A 577 8.75 18.62 -22.33
C ILE A 577 7.50 17.78 -22.16
N PHE A 578 7.33 17.19 -20.97
CA PHE A 578 6.11 16.49 -20.57
C PHE A 578 5.50 17.20 -19.38
N SER A 579 4.22 17.53 -19.41
CA SER A 579 3.53 18.14 -18.27
C SER A 579 2.42 17.25 -17.76
N PHE A 580 2.34 17.13 -16.44
CA PHE A 580 1.38 16.28 -15.74
C PHE A 580 0.62 17.10 -14.71
N THR A 581 -0.70 16.95 -14.69
CA THR A 581 -1.59 17.48 -13.64
C THR A 581 -1.99 16.43 -12.62
N SER A 582 -1.82 15.14 -12.94
CA SER A 582 -1.99 13.98 -12.06
C SER A 582 -0.75 13.08 -12.12
N TYR A 583 -0.61 12.19 -11.14
CA TYR A 583 0.42 11.16 -11.14
C TYR A 583 0.00 10.03 -12.08
N PRO A 584 0.77 9.70 -13.14
CA PRO A 584 0.38 8.69 -14.13
C PRO A 584 0.45 7.24 -13.60
N GLY A 585 0.54 7.05 -12.29
CA GLY A 585 0.78 5.76 -11.65
C GLY A 585 2.22 5.27 -11.81
N GLY A 586 2.55 4.19 -11.09
CA GLY A 586 3.86 3.55 -11.20
C GLY A 586 4.12 3.01 -12.62
N SER A 587 3.12 2.37 -13.23
CA SER A 587 3.21 1.87 -14.60
C SER A 587 3.32 2.98 -15.64
N GLY A 588 2.56 4.07 -15.53
CA GLY A 588 2.69 5.19 -16.47
C GLY A 588 4.01 5.92 -16.30
N THR A 589 4.49 6.11 -15.06
CA THR A 589 5.84 6.65 -14.80
C THR A 589 6.93 5.74 -15.40
N PHE A 590 6.76 4.43 -15.30
CA PHE A 590 7.61 3.46 -15.96
C PHE A 590 7.58 3.66 -17.47
N ASP A 591 6.41 3.68 -18.10
CA ASP A 591 6.28 3.84 -19.55
C ASP A 591 6.88 5.16 -20.04
N ILE A 592 6.62 6.28 -19.38
CA ILE A 592 7.24 7.58 -19.70
C ILE A 592 8.76 7.48 -19.64
N THR A 593 9.30 6.86 -18.58
CA THR A 593 10.75 6.71 -18.40
C THR A 593 11.37 5.95 -19.56
N HIS A 594 10.73 4.85 -20.00
CA HIS A 594 11.31 3.99 -21.00
C HIS A 594 11.05 4.50 -22.42
N LEU A 595 9.84 4.97 -22.73
CA LEU A 595 9.45 5.49 -24.05
C LEU A 595 10.12 6.83 -24.39
N SER A 596 10.47 7.64 -23.40
CA SER A 596 11.21 8.90 -23.64
C SER A 596 12.73 8.74 -23.73
N GLY A 597 13.28 7.56 -23.45
CA GLY A 597 14.73 7.36 -23.34
C GLY A 597 15.34 7.82 -22.02
N PHE A 598 14.53 8.16 -21.02
CA PHE A 598 14.99 8.62 -19.71
C PHE A 598 15.56 7.50 -18.82
N TRP A 599 15.65 6.27 -19.31
CA TRP A 599 16.19 5.09 -18.61
C TRP A 599 17.73 5.00 -18.59
N THR A 600 18.44 5.80 -19.39
CA THR A 600 19.91 5.78 -19.48
C THR A 600 20.70 6.28 -18.26
N PRO A 601 20.19 7.16 -17.36
CA PRO A 601 20.94 7.50 -16.16
C PRO A 601 21.09 6.26 -15.26
N GLN A 602 22.33 5.84 -14.98
CA GLN A 602 22.60 4.94 -13.86
C GLN A 602 22.31 5.72 -12.58
N ASN A 603 21.17 5.45 -11.93
CA ASN A 603 20.63 6.28 -10.84
C ASN A 603 20.38 7.74 -11.26
N PRO A 604 19.26 8.06 -11.95
CA PRO A 604 18.75 9.41 -11.80
C PRO A 604 18.46 9.50 -10.31
N SER A 605 19.19 10.33 -9.57
CA SER A 605 18.84 10.68 -8.21
C SER A 605 17.47 11.33 -8.28
N ARG A 606 16.41 10.51 -8.29
CA ARG A 606 15.07 10.90 -7.89
C ARG A 606 15.22 11.16 -6.41
N PRO A 607 15.40 12.41 -5.98
CA PRO A 607 15.37 12.73 -4.58
C PRO A 607 14.01 12.25 -4.07
N SER A 608 14.01 11.46 -3.00
CA SER A 608 12.81 10.97 -2.34
C SER A 608 11.84 12.10 -1.96
N THR A 609 12.32 13.34 -1.90
CA THR A 609 11.58 14.54 -1.48
C THR A 609 10.32 14.80 -2.33
N CYS A 610 10.29 14.38 -3.61
CA CYS A 610 9.13 14.64 -4.48
C CYS A 610 8.18 13.45 -4.69
N ASP A 611 8.45 12.29 -4.09
CA ASP A 611 7.46 11.19 -4.08
C ASP A 611 6.32 11.50 -3.09
N ASN A 612 6.60 12.29 -2.05
CA ASN A 612 5.58 12.83 -1.14
C ASN A 612 4.59 13.80 -1.81
N ALA A 613 4.89 14.26 -3.02
CA ALA A 613 4.05 15.20 -3.77
C ALA A 613 2.93 14.51 -4.58
N ILE A 614 2.84 13.17 -4.60
CA ILE A 614 1.82 12.44 -5.38
C ILE A 614 0.40 12.86 -4.98
N THR A 615 0.10 12.93 -3.68
CA THR A 615 -1.21 13.39 -3.19
C THR A 615 -1.51 14.82 -3.64
N ALA A 616 -0.51 15.71 -3.58
CA ALA A 616 -0.67 17.10 -3.98
C ALA A 616 -0.86 17.26 -5.50
N LEU A 617 -0.16 16.45 -6.30
CA LEU A 617 -0.34 16.36 -7.75
C LEU A 617 -1.76 15.88 -8.08
N ASN A 618 -2.18 14.72 -7.54
CA ASN A 618 -3.52 14.16 -7.78
C ASN A 618 -4.67 15.05 -7.30
N SER A 619 -4.45 15.84 -6.25
CA SER A 619 -5.44 16.83 -5.78
C SER A 619 -5.52 18.10 -6.64
N GLY A 620 -4.71 18.20 -7.71
CA GLY A 620 -4.63 19.36 -8.57
C GLY A 620 -3.95 20.58 -7.93
N LYS A 621 -3.27 20.42 -6.78
CA LYS A 621 -2.54 21.51 -6.10
C LYS A 621 -1.19 21.78 -6.76
N LEU A 622 -0.56 20.74 -7.31
CA LEU A 622 0.73 20.84 -8.00
C LEU A 622 0.59 20.44 -9.47
N ALA A 623 1.50 20.93 -10.29
CA ALA A 623 1.81 20.41 -11.61
C ALA A 623 3.24 19.88 -11.60
N ARG A 624 3.50 18.84 -12.40
CA ARG A 624 4.84 18.29 -12.60
C ARG A 624 5.25 18.46 -14.05
N VAL A 625 6.49 18.84 -14.29
CA VAL A 625 7.04 18.94 -15.65
C VAL A 625 8.38 18.23 -15.73
N TRP A 626 8.50 17.34 -16.71
CA TRP A 626 9.77 16.71 -17.09
C TRP A 626 10.34 17.50 -18.26
N VAL A 627 11.61 17.86 -18.15
CA VAL A 627 12.30 18.78 -19.04
C VAL A 627 13.59 18.11 -19.48
N LEU A 628 13.63 17.62 -20.72
CA LEU A 628 14.74 16.85 -21.28
C LEU A 628 15.52 17.70 -22.29
N ASN A 629 16.86 17.75 -22.21
CA ASN A 629 17.69 18.62 -23.05
C ASN A 629 17.36 20.12 -22.95
N TYR A 630 16.76 20.53 -21.83
CA TYR A 630 16.52 21.92 -21.48
C TYR A 630 16.73 22.11 -19.97
N ARG A 631 16.89 23.37 -19.55
CA ARG A 631 16.91 23.78 -18.14
C ARG A 631 15.87 24.86 -17.90
N VAL A 632 15.05 24.71 -16.87
CA VAL A 632 14.03 25.72 -16.51
C VAL A 632 14.70 26.94 -15.89
N ILE A 633 14.33 28.13 -16.39
CA ILE A 633 14.82 29.42 -15.87
C ILE A 633 13.75 30.08 -15.01
N SER A 634 12.52 30.16 -15.51
CA SER A 634 11.42 30.82 -14.80
C SER A 634 10.07 30.26 -15.26
N ILE A 635 9.06 30.45 -14.42
CA ILE A 635 7.66 30.19 -14.74
C ILE A 635 6.87 31.42 -14.34
N LYS A 636 5.99 31.90 -15.21
CA LYS A 636 5.11 33.05 -14.93
C LYS A 636 3.67 32.69 -15.23
N TRP A 637 2.75 33.27 -14.47
CA TRP A 637 1.32 33.23 -14.79
C TRP A 637 0.92 34.47 -15.59
N LEU A 638 0.49 34.28 -16.83
CA LEU A 638 0.21 35.35 -17.78
C LEU A 638 -1.02 35.01 -18.61
N ALA A 639 -2.01 35.91 -18.66
CA ALA A 639 -3.21 35.75 -19.47
C ALA A 639 -3.85 34.35 -19.32
N ASN A 640 -4.05 33.91 -18.07
CA ASN A 640 -4.68 32.64 -17.71
C ASN A 640 -3.93 31.37 -18.16
N ARG A 641 -2.60 31.46 -18.33
CA ARG A 641 -1.74 30.31 -18.65
C ARG A 641 -0.37 30.44 -17.98
N TYR A 642 0.33 29.32 -17.87
CA TYR A 642 1.73 29.30 -17.47
C TYR A 642 2.61 29.57 -18.69
N VAL A 643 3.58 30.47 -18.53
CA VAL A 643 4.66 30.69 -19.50
C VAL A 643 5.96 30.29 -18.83
N MET A 644 6.53 29.18 -19.25
CA MET A 644 7.81 28.67 -18.76
C MET A 644 8.92 29.04 -19.74
N VAL A 645 9.96 29.68 -19.24
CA VAL A 645 11.15 30.00 -20.02
C VAL A 645 12.23 28.96 -19.74
N VAL A 646 12.77 28.38 -20.80
CA VAL A 646 13.80 27.34 -20.72
C VAL A 646 15.07 27.70 -21.49
N LYS A 647 16.21 27.22 -21.02
CA LYS A 647 17.49 27.26 -21.72
C LYS A 647 17.72 25.94 -22.45
N PRO A 648 17.91 25.92 -23.78
CA PRO A 648 18.34 24.72 -24.48
C PRO A 648 19.69 24.21 -23.96
N THR A 649 19.82 22.90 -23.82
CA THR A 649 21.07 22.24 -23.40
C THR A 649 21.33 21.01 -24.27
N SER A 650 22.58 20.72 -24.63
CA SER A 650 22.92 19.50 -25.40
C SER A 650 22.82 18.21 -24.58
N ARG A 651 22.75 18.34 -23.25
CA ARG A 651 22.63 17.27 -22.28
C ARG A 651 21.92 17.79 -21.03
N GLY A 652 21.28 16.87 -20.33
CA GLY A 652 20.69 17.07 -19.04
C GLY A 652 19.17 16.92 -19.05
N ALA A 653 18.63 16.74 -17.85
CA ALA A 653 17.21 16.60 -17.62
C ALA A 653 16.85 17.16 -16.24
N GLN A 654 15.67 17.75 -16.14
CA GLN A 654 15.08 18.23 -14.89
C GLN A 654 13.65 17.70 -14.75
N ILE A 655 13.28 17.31 -13.54
CA ILE A 655 11.90 17.08 -13.16
C ILE A 655 11.58 18.17 -12.14
N ILE A 656 10.54 18.95 -12.40
CA ILE A 656 10.14 20.05 -11.52
C ILE A 656 8.70 19.92 -11.08
N ASN A 657 8.38 20.43 -9.90
CA ASN A 657 7.03 20.62 -9.41
C ASN A 657 6.77 22.12 -9.19
N PHE A 658 5.54 22.59 -9.43
CA PHE A 658 5.14 23.95 -9.07
C PHE A 658 3.64 24.03 -8.71
N SER A 659 3.28 25.05 -7.94
CA SER A 659 1.89 25.24 -7.48
C SER A 659 0.97 25.68 -8.60
N ARG A 660 -0.21 25.06 -8.68
CA ARG A 660 -1.23 25.40 -9.66
C ARG A 660 -2.08 26.59 -9.22
N ARG A 661 -2.46 27.43 -10.19
CA ARG A 661 -3.40 28.56 -10.09
C ARG A 661 -4.78 28.24 -10.68
N GLU A 662 -4.84 27.21 -11.51
CA GLU A 662 -6.04 26.76 -12.22
C GLU A 662 -6.38 25.31 -11.85
N ARG A 663 -7.51 24.79 -12.34
CA ARG A 663 -8.05 23.45 -12.04
C ARG A 663 -8.48 22.66 -13.29
N GLN A 664 -7.93 22.98 -14.45
CA GLN A 664 -8.20 22.29 -15.72
C GLN A 664 -7.57 20.89 -15.73
N ASP A 665 -8.11 19.97 -16.52
CA ASP A 665 -7.55 18.63 -16.62
C ASP A 665 -6.14 18.67 -17.26
N LEU A 666 -5.98 19.49 -18.31
CA LEU A 666 -4.69 19.72 -18.95
C LEU A 666 -4.06 21.01 -18.44
N LEU A 667 -2.74 20.98 -18.25
CA LEU A 667 -1.99 22.15 -17.82
C LEU A 667 -1.92 23.18 -18.97
N PRO A 668 -2.44 24.41 -18.83
CA PRO A 668 -2.32 25.44 -19.86
C PRO A 668 -0.89 26.01 -19.85
N LEU A 669 0.08 25.20 -20.29
CA LEU A 669 1.51 25.51 -20.26
C LEU A 669 2.01 25.86 -21.66
N THR A 670 2.59 27.04 -21.79
CA THR A 670 3.40 27.44 -22.95
C THR A 670 4.86 27.45 -22.54
N VAL A 671 5.70 26.73 -23.28
CA VAL A 671 7.15 26.74 -23.06
C VAL A 671 7.83 27.50 -24.18
N VAL A 672 8.70 28.43 -23.81
CA VAL A 672 9.53 29.22 -24.74
C VAL A 672 10.99 29.10 -24.36
N ALA A 673 11.86 28.97 -25.35
CA ALA A 673 13.30 29.07 -25.13
C ALA A 673 13.70 30.52 -24.85
N GLU A 674 14.90 30.75 -24.30
CA GLU A 674 15.46 32.10 -24.05
C GLU A 674 15.42 33.02 -25.28
N ASN A 675 15.52 32.44 -26.48
CA ASN A 675 15.43 33.17 -27.75
C ASN A 675 13.99 33.42 -28.24
N GLY A 676 12.98 33.13 -27.42
CA GLY A 676 11.56 33.30 -27.75
C GLY A 676 10.93 32.18 -28.58
N ARG A 677 11.70 31.19 -29.05
CA ARG A 677 11.15 30.07 -29.83
C ARG A 677 10.28 29.18 -28.95
N LYS A 678 9.06 28.89 -29.40
CA LYS A 678 8.18 27.92 -28.72
C LYS A 678 8.79 26.52 -28.72
N VAL A 679 8.65 25.81 -27.61
CA VAL A 679 9.04 24.41 -27.46
C VAL A 679 7.77 23.57 -27.31
N ALA A 680 7.67 22.47 -28.05
CA ALA A 680 6.51 21.58 -27.98
C ALA A 680 6.39 20.93 -26.60
N VAL A 681 5.16 20.84 -26.10
CA VAL A 681 4.81 20.26 -24.81
C VAL A 681 3.83 19.12 -25.04
N LEU A 682 4.16 17.95 -24.51
CA LEU A 682 3.22 16.84 -24.42
C LEU A 682 2.47 16.95 -23.08
N ALA A 683 1.22 17.42 -23.13
CA ALA A 683 0.36 17.47 -21.96
C ALA A 683 -0.30 16.10 -21.73
N LYS A 684 -0.24 15.61 -20.49
CA LYS A 684 -0.82 14.33 -20.07
C LYS A 684 -1.66 14.51 -18.81
#